data_AF-A0A1U7IRP3-F1
#
_entry.id   AF-A0A1U7IRP3-F1
#
_cell.length_a   1.000
_cell.length_b   1.000
_cell.length_c   1.000
_cell.angle_alpha   90.00
_cell.angle_beta   90.00
_cell.angle_gamma   90.00
#
_symmetry.space_group_name_H-M   'P 1'
#
loop_
_entity.id
_entity.type
_entity.pdbx_description
1 polymer ?
#
loop_
_entity_poly.entity_id
_entity_poly.type
_entity_poly.pdbx_seq_one_letter_code
_entity_poly.pdbx_strand_id
1 'polypeptide(L)'
;MVLQISSIFDSRFYLAQNQDVAVAVARGDFAGGALEHFLRFGRFENRDPSSFFNSNFYLQRHPDVQQAVNAGFFPSAFEHFFIFGQFEGRDPSNLFNSNFYLQRHSDVQQAVNTGTIKNAFFHFIEYGQFEKRQPSPEFNPSIYLQQNSDVQTAVTSGTIASAFQHFVQYGRFEGRPGGVGTVPGGFLLQLLHASDFEGGVAALDDAPRMSSVVNGLRSQFPNNTLFLSSGDNYIPGPFFAASSDPALRTVLGREDIGRGDIIILNAMGVQASAFGNHEFDQGTRQVRTLIASDRDYPGTNFPYLSANLNFAIDANLRDLVVPDNQKANTIPKSIAKSTVITVNGEKVGIVGATTPTLPNISSPGDVGVLPKNSQDLDALAATIQPSVDVLTGQGINKIILLAHLQQLDLEINLASRLRNVDIIVAGGSHTLLSDASDRLRIGDTSGGNYPILITSITGEPVVVVNTTSNYKYVGRLVTEFDSQGRVLTQTLNPEINGAYATDEQGVISTGNANPNPKIIEVTQALRNVINSKDGETFGRTNVYLNGERNSVRTEETNLGNLTSDANLAAAKNVDPSVVISIKNGGGIREAIGAVIGAGGNDPNAGQKIPPLANPSAGKEAGEISRLDIENSLRFNNQLTLLTLTAQQLQQVIEHGVADSAPGRTPGRFPQVGGIAFSFDLNRPAGNRVVSLAIEDANGNTTDVVVQNGQLVGDPNRTFRTVTLNFLATGGDGYPFPNFPATNPVETGIGEQTALANYLTQRFANTPFNVADVGVTQDTRIQNLAARNDTVISGTTAAESLSSMQLFNDDFVMTDSAMKILEQSFADPLSGILSSVSEVPISNQPELVLNSNLSNMSENNLF
;
A
#
# COMPACT_ATOMS: atom_id res chain seq x y z
N MET A 1 -25.20 3.02 -53.20
CA MET A 1 -24.85 3.85 -52.01
C MET A 1 -23.65 3.23 -51.29
N VAL A 2 -22.80 4.04 -50.65
CA VAL A 2 -21.55 3.64 -49.98
C VAL A 2 -21.50 4.17 -48.55
N LEU A 3 -20.77 3.48 -47.66
CA LEU A 3 -20.58 3.89 -46.27
C LEU A 3 -19.93 5.28 -46.21
N GLN A 4 -20.55 6.18 -45.46
CA GLN A 4 -19.96 7.46 -45.09
C GLN A 4 -19.27 7.31 -43.73
N ILE A 5 -18.18 8.03 -43.50
CA ILE A 5 -17.51 8.03 -42.19
C ILE A 5 -18.47 8.49 -41.09
N SER A 6 -19.30 9.49 -41.37
CA SER A 6 -20.33 9.95 -40.44
C SER A 6 -21.33 8.88 -40.02
N SER A 7 -21.54 7.85 -40.85
CA SER A 7 -22.49 6.76 -40.57
C SER A 7 -21.93 5.70 -39.64
N ILE A 8 -20.61 5.48 -39.67
CA ILE A 8 -19.93 4.54 -38.77
C ILE A 8 -19.34 5.24 -37.54
N PHE A 9 -19.25 6.56 -37.52
CA PHE A 9 -18.66 7.30 -36.41
C PHE A 9 -19.66 7.50 -35.27
N ASP A 10 -19.29 7.10 -34.06
CA ASP A 10 -20.03 7.35 -32.83
C ASP A 10 -19.21 8.31 -31.96
N SER A 11 -19.68 9.56 -31.84
CA SER A 11 -18.96 10.60 -31.10
C SER A 11 -18.79 10.25 -29.61
N ARG A 12 -19.78 9.57 -29.00
CA ARG A 12 -19.70 9.19 -27.60
C ARG A 12 -18.68 8.08 -27.41
N PHE A 13 -18.75 7.05 -28.24
CA PHE A 13 -17.75 5.98 -28.23
C PHE A 13 -16.34 6.52 -28.46
N TYR A 14 -16.18 7.36 -29.47
CA TYR A 14 -14.87 7.86 -29.87
C TYR A 14 -14.23 8.73 -28.79
N LEU A 15 -15.00 9.61 -28.15
CA LEU A 15 -14.49 10.42 -27.03
C LEU A 15 -14.20 9.56 -25.79
N ALA A 16 -15.03 8.56 -25.49
CA ALA A 16 -14.80 7.66 -24.37
C ALA A 16 -13.49 6.87 -24.50
N GLN A 17 -13.15 6.44 -25.73
CA GLN A 17 -11.92 5.69 -26.02
C GLN A 17 -10.67 6.60 -26.19
N ASN A 18 -10.86 7.92 -26.35
CA ASN A 18 -9.79 8.85 -26.72
C ASN A 18 -9.87 10.12 -25.88
N GLN A 19 -9.42 10.03 -24.62
CA GLN A 19 -9.56 11.10 -23.63
C GLN A 19 -8.75 12.36 -23.97
N ASP A 20 -7.60 12.21 -24.63
CA ASP A 20 -6.84 13.32 -25.20
C ASP A 20 -7.70 14.15 -26.18
N VAL A 21 -8.54 13.47 -26.96
CA VAL A 21 -9.49 14.11 -27.87
C VAL A 21 -10.67 14.70 -27.12
N ALA A 22 -11.19 14.02 -26.08
CA ALA A 22 -12.28 14.55 -25.26
C ALA A 22 -11.89 15.88 -24.62
N VAL A 23 -10.68 15.96 -24.06
CA VAL A 23 -10.12 17.21 -23.51
C VAL A 23 -9.98 18.27 -24.60
N ALA A 24 -9.41 17.92 -25.76
CA ALA A 24 -9.23 18.88 -26.85
C ALA A 24 -10.57 19.43 -27.39
N VAL A 25 -11.57 18.57 -27.54
CA VAL A 25 -12.93 18.96 -27.94
C VAL A 25 -13.59 19.83 -26.86
N ALA A 26 -13.44 19.49 -25.57
CA ALA A 26 -13.99 20.28 -24.48
C ALA A 26 -13.36 21.67 -24.35
N ARG A 27 -12.07 21.81 -24.69
CA ARG A 27 -11.37 23.11 -24.79
C ARG A 27 -11.76 23.92 -26.02
N GLY A 28 -12.48 23.32 -26.97
CA GLY A 28 -12.87 23.95 -28.23
C GLY A 28 -11.79 23.90 -29.31
N ASP A 29 -10.76 23.03 -29.17
CA ASP A 29 -9.70 22.88 -30.17
C ASP A 29 -10.23 22.32 -31.51
N PHE A 30 -11.40 21.67 -31.48
CA PHE A 30 -12.11 21.12 -32.63
C PHE A 30 -13.56 21.61 -32.64
N ALA A 31 -13.84 22.63 -33.46
CA ALA A 31 -15.17 23.23 -33.59
C ALA A 31 -16.24 22.26 -34.10
N GLY A 32 -15.85 21.28 -34.92
CA GLY A 32 -16.68 20.17 -35.39
C GLY A 32 -16.67 18.96 -34.44
N GLY A 33 -16.11 19.11 -33.24
CA GLY A 33 -16.08 18.10 -32.19
C GLY A 33 -15.28 16.86 -32.54
N ALA A 34 -15.67 15.73 -31.93
CA ALA A 34 -14.98 14.45 -32.04
C ALA A 34 -14.83 13.96 -33.50
N LEU A 35 -15.84 14.23 -34.34
CA LEU A 35 -15.83 13.83 -35.74
C LEU A 35 -14.76 14.61 -36.53
N GLU A 36 -14.57 15.90 -36.25
CA GLU A 36 -13.51 16.68 -36.88
C GLU A 36 -12.14 16.12 -36.52
N HIS A 37 -11.91 15.80 -35.24
CA HIS A 37 -10.66 15.16 -34.83
C HIS A 37 -10.46 13.82 -35.54
N PHE A 38 -11.47 12.96 -35.55
CA PHE A 38 -11.36 11.65 -36.19
C PHE A 38 -11.04 11.77 -37.68
N LEU A 39 -11.71 12.69 -38.39
CA LEU A 39 -11.49 12.91 -39.82
C LEU A 39 -10.09 13.42 -40.14
N ARG A 40 -9.48 14.21 -39.25
CA ARG A 40 -8.16 14.80 -39.45
C ARG A 40 -7.01 13.93 -38.96
N PHE A 41 -7.22 13.22 -37.87
CA PHE A 41 -6.17 12.52 -37.13
C PHE A 41 -6.57 11.08 -36.84
N GLY A 42 -7.66 10.88 -36.10
CA GLY A 42 -7.96 9.57 -35.51
C GLY A 42 -8.06 8.41 -36.49
N ARG A 43 -8.65 8.65 -37.66
CA ARG A 43 -8.74 7.64 -38.73
C ARG A 43 -7.39 7.18 -39.25
N PHE A 44 -6.33 7.98 -39.07
CA PHE A 44 -4.95 7.69 -39.45
C PHE A 44 -4.09 7.21 -38.26
N GLU A 45 -4.61 7.25 -37.04
CA GLU A 45 -3.90 6.90 -35.80
C GLU A 45 -4.34 5.54 -35.22
N ASN A 46 -4.99 4.71 -36.04
CA ASN A 46 -5.52 3.40 -35.63
C ASN A 46 -6.50 3.48 -34.45
N ARG A 47 -7.23 4.59 -34.33
CA ARG A 47 -8.31 4.78 -33.34
C ARG A 47 -9.64 4.30 -33.94
N ASP A 48 -10.39 3.52 -33.18
CA ASP A 48 -11.66 2.96 -33.67
C ASP A 48 -12.78 4.02 -33.68
N PRO A 49 -13.54 4.18 -34.79
CA PRO A 49 -14.57 5.21 -34.95
C PRO A 49 -15.85 4.96 -34.13
N SER A 50 -16.12 3.70 -33.81
CA SER A 50 -17.30 3.24 -33.09
C SER A 50 -17.10 1.78 -32.68
N SER A 51 -18.03 1.28 -31.88
CA SER A 51 -18.08 -0.14 -31.52
C SER A 51 -18.41 -1.08 -32.70
N PHE A 52 -18.72 -0.55 -33.89
CA PHE A 52 -18.95 -1.35 -35.09
C PHE A 52 -17.68 -1.75 -35.83
N PHE A 53 -16.54 -1.08 -35.57
CA PHE A 53 -15.25 -1.37 -36.18
C PHE A 53 -14.21 -1.66 -35.10
N ASN A 54 -13.37 -2.66 -35.32
CA ASN A 54 -12.30 -3.02 -34.40
C ASN A 54 -11.00 -3.23 -35.18
N SER A 55 -10.06 -2.29 -35.02
CA SER A 55 -8.78 -2.32 -35.74
C SER A 55 -7.99 -3.60 -35.47
N ASN A 56 -7.95 -4.08 -34.22
CA ASN A 56 -7.20 -5.28 -33.86
C ASN A 56 -7.78 -6.55 -34.49
N PHE A 57 -9.09 -6.74 -34.41
CA PHE A 57 -9.80 -7.84 -35.07
C PHE A 57 -9.53 -7.81 -36.57
N TYR A 58 -9.68 -6.63 -37.19
CA TYR A 58 -9.53 -6.47 -38.61
C TYR A 58 -8.12 -6.86 -39.07
N LEU A 59 -7.09 -6.40 -38.37
CA LEU A 59 -5.71 -6.72 -38.72
C LEU A 59 -5.34 -8.19 -38.42
N GLN A 60 -5.80 -8.75 -37.30
CA GLN A 60 -5.59 -10.17 -36.96
C GLN A 60 -6.27 -11.09 -37.98
N ARG A 61 -7.47 -10.75 -38.43
CA ARG A 61 -8.25 -11.52 -39.40
C ARG A 61 -7.65 -11.45 -40.81
N HIS A 62 -6.89 -10.38 -41.09
CA HIS A 62 -6.33 -10.05 -42.39
C HIS A 62 -4.81 -9.75 -42.30
N PRO A 63 -3.97 -10.80 -42.18
CA PRO A 63 -2.52 -10.63 -42.05
C PRO A 63 -1.86 -9.84 -43.19
N ASP A 64 -2.43 -9.89 -44.39
CA ASP A 64 -2.01 -9.08 -45.53
C ASP A 64 -2.18 -7.58 -45.27
N VAL A 65 -3.26 -7.19 -44.59
CA VAL A 65 -3.51 -5.80 -44.18
C VAL A 65 -2.60 -5.39 -43.05
N GLN A 66 -2.40 -6.26 -42.06
CA GLN A 66 -1.43 -6.01 -40.98
C GLN A 66 -0.04 -5.73 -41.54
N GLN A 67 0.43 -6.51 -42.51
CA GLN A 67 1.70 -6.28 -43.18
C GLN A 67 1.71 -4.96 -43.93
N ALA A 68 0.64 -4.62 -44.65
CA ALA A 68 0.53 -3.37 -45.40
C ALA A 68 0.54 -2.13 -44.48
N VAL A 69 -0.15 -2.18 -43.34
CA VAL A 69 -0.13 -1.12 -42.32
C VAL A 69 1.25 -1.00 -41.69
N ASN A 70 1.88 -2.11 -41.29
CA ASN A 70 3.22 -2.11 -40.70
C ASN A 70 4.30 -1.57 -41.67
N ALA A 71 4.12 -1.81 -42.97
CA ALA A 71 5.00 -1.30 -44.02
C ALA A 71 4.67 0.15 -44.42
N GLY A 72 3.67 0.78 -43.80
CA GLY A 72 3.28 2.18 -44.05
C GLY A 72 2.49 2.41 -45.34
N PHE A 73 2.02 1.34 -46.03
CA PHE A 73 1.16 1.49 -47.21
C PHE A 73 -0.24 2.00 -46.86
N PHE A 74 -0.70 1.70 -45.65
CA PHE A 74 -1.91 2.25 -45.06
C PHE A 74 -1.59 2.83 -43.69
N PRO A 75 -2.14 4.00 -43.34
CA PRO A 75 -1.88 4.62 -42.04
C PRO A 75 -2.58 3.90 -40.89
N SER A 76 -3.68 3.18 -41.15
CA SER A 76 -4.44 2.45 -40.12
C SER A 76 -5.25 1.29 -40.70
N ALA A 77 -5.73 0.42 -39.79
CA ALA A 77 -6.70 -0.62 -40.13
C ALA A 77 -8.00 -0.04 -40.71
N PHE A 78 -8.50 1.04 -40.10
CA PHE A 78 -9.73 1.69 -40.53
C PHE A 78 -9.60 2.27 -41.93
N GLU A 79 -8.47 2.89 -42.29
CA GLU A 79 -8.27 3.41 -43.65
C GLU A 79 -8.32 2.30 -44.70
N HIS A 80 -7.63 1.19 -44.44
CA HIS A 80 -7.69 0.06 -45.35
C HIS A 80 -9.12 -0.48 -45.48
N PHE A 81 -9.83 -0.65 -44.35
CA PHE A 81 -11.22 -1.10 -44.38
C PHE A 81 -12.13 -0.15 -45.16
N PHE A 82 -12.03 1.15 -44.87
CA PHE A 82 -12.90 2.16 -45.45
C PHE A 82 -12.68 2.30 -46.96
N ILE A 83 -11.43 2.21 -47.44
CA ILE A 83 -11.15 2.38 -48.87
C ILE A 83 -11.34 1.07 -49.65
N PHE A 84 -10.95 -0.07 -49.07
CA PHE A 84 -10.91 -1.37 -49.76
C PHE A 84 -11.76 -2.42 -49.07
N GLY A 85 -11.53 -2.67 -47.78
CA GLY A 85 -12.10 -3.80 -47.05
C GLY A 85 -13.62 -3.93 -47.14
N GLN A 86 -14.34 -2.82 -47.01
CA GLN A 86 -15.79 -2.82 -47.09
C GLN A 86 -16.30 -3.30 -48.45
N PHE A 87 -15.54 -3.10 -49.54
CA PHE A 87 -15.89 -3.54 -50.89
C PHE A 87 -15.40 -4.96 -51.20
N GLU A 88 -14.38 -5.42 -50.48
CA GLU A 88 -13.87 -6.79 -50.54
C GLU A 88 -14.68 -7.77 -49.68
N GLY A 89 -15.66 -7.27 -48.92
CA GLY A 89 -16.47 -8.09 -48.00
C GLY A 89 -15.70 -8.54 -46.76
N ARG A 90 -14.66 -7.79 -46.37
CA ARG A 90 -13.90 -8.03 -45.14
C ARG A 90 -14.70 -7.54 -43.94
N ASP A 91 -14.78 -8.36 -42.90
CA ASP A 91 -15.63 -8.08 -41.74
C ASP A 91 -14.95 -7.07 -40.79
N PRO A 92 -15.64 -6.00 -40.35
CA PRO A 92 -15.05 -4.94 -39.55
C PRO A 92 -14.92 -5.26 -38.05
N SER A 93 -15.66 -6.26 -37.57
CA SER A 93 -15.66 -6.70 -36.17
C SER A 93 -16.21 -8.12 -36.07
N ASN A 94 -16.11 -8.74 -34.89
CA ASN A 94 -16.68 -10.05 -34.59
C ASN A 94 -18.23 -10.04 -34.48
N LEU A 95 -18.86 -8.87 -34.55
CA LEU A 95 -20.31 -8.71 -34.41
C LEU A 95 -21.05 -8.49 -35.74
N PHE A 96 -20.32 -8.52 -36.86
CA PHE A 96 -20.89 -8.47 -38.21
C PHE A 96 -20.20 -9.47 -39.12
N ASN A 97 -20.97 -10.25 -39.88
CA ASN A 97 -20.44 -11.20 -40.85
C ASN A 97 -21.10 -11.00 -42.21
N SER A 98 -20.34 -10.49 -43.17
CA SER A 98 -20.82 -10.08 -44.49
C SER A 98 -21.43 -11.24 -45.27
N ASN A 99 -20.78 -12.41 -45.26
CA ASN A 99 -21.25 -13.60 -45.98
C ASN A 99 -22.55 -14.13 -45.37
N PHE A 100 -22.61 -14.26 -44.05
CA PHE A 100 -23.81 -14.64 -43.34
C PHE A 100 -24.96 -13.67 -43.62
N TYR A 101 -24.69 -12.36 -43.54
CA TYR A 101 -25.68 -11.32 -43.74
C TYR A 101 -26.31 -11.40 -45.14
N LEU A 102 -25.49 -11.56 -46.18
CA LEU A 102 -25.97 -11.68 -47.56
C LEU A 102 -26.72 -12.99 -47.80
N GLN A 103 -26.24 -14.11 -47.25
CA GLN A 103 -26.93 -15.40 -47.36
C GLN A 103 -28.30 -15.39 -46.66
N ARG A 104 -28.39 -14.68 -45.52
CA ARG A 104 -29.59 -14.63 -44.70
C ARG A 104 -30.65 -13.68 -45.26
N HIS A 105 -30.22 -12.63 -45.95
CA HIS A 105 -31.06 -11.53 -46.45
C HIS A 105 -30.93 -11.41 -47.97
N SER A 106 -31.66 -12.25 -48.70
CA SER A 106 -31.54 -12.39 -50.16
C SER A 106 -31.87 -11.11 -50.94
N ASP A 107 -32.73 -10.26 -50.39
CA ASP A 107 -33.03 -8.93 -50.94
C ASP A 107 -31.83 -7.98 -50.85
N VAL A 108 -31.05 -8.03 -49.76
CA VAL A 108 -29.80 -7.29 -49.63
C VAL A 108 -28.75 -7.85 -50.59
N GLN A 109 -28.67 -9.18 -50.71
CA GLN A 109 -27.79 -9.82 -51.68
C GLN A 109 -28.12 -9.41 -53.12
N GLN A 110 -29.40 -9.36 -53.48
CA GLN A 110 -29.82 -8.86 -54.78
C GLN A 110 -29.44 -7.39 -54.97
N ALA A 111 -29.66 -6.54 -53.97
CA ALA A 111 -29.31 -5.12 -54.03
C ALA A 111 -27.79 -4.89 -54.16
N VAL A 112 -26.96 -5.76 -53.58
CA VAL A 112 -25.50 -5.76 -53.76
C VAL A 112 -25.13 -6.23 -55.17
N ASN A 113 -25.73 -7.32 -55.66
CA ASN A 113 -25.48 -7.86 -57.00
C ASN A 113 -25.87 -6.89 -58.12
N THR A 114 -26.96 -6.12 -57.95
CA THR A 114 -27.39 -5.10 -58.92
C THR A 114 -26.66 -3.77 -58.75
N GLY A 115 -25.76 -3.65 -57.75
CA GLY A 115 -24.97 -2.44 -57.48
C GLY A 115 -25.76 -1.28 -56.86
N THR A 116 -27.01 -1.50 -56.45
CA THR A 116 -27.86 -0.51 -55.75
C THR A 116 -27.23 -0.14 -54.40
N ILE A 117 -26.74 -1.16 -53.69
CA ILE A 117 -25.94 -1.05 -52.47
C ILE A 117 -24.56 -1.62 -52.75
N LYS A 118 -23.50 -1.01 -52.22
CA LYS A 118 -22.13 -1.43 -52.55
C LYS A 118 -21.59 -2.55 -51.66
N ASN A 119 -22.08 -2.69 -50.42
CA ASN A 119 -21.68 -3.77 -49.53
C ASN A 119 -22.71 -4.06 -48.43
N ALA A 120 -22.59 -5.25 -47.83
CA ALA A 120 -23.50 -5.74 -46.78
C ALA A 120 -23.46 -4.87 -45.51
N PHE A 121 -22.27 -4.44 -45.12
CA PHE A 121 -22.07 -3.69 -43.89
C PHE A 121 -22.72 -2.31 -43.94
N PHE A 122 -22.64 -1.61 -45.07
CA PHE A 122 -23.39 -0.38 -45.34
C PHE A 122 -24.88 -0.58 -45.10
N HIS A 123 -25.48 -1.64 -45.68
CA HIS A 123 -26.89 -1.91 -45.47
C HIS A 123 -27.18 -2.10 -43.99
N PHE A 124 -26.34 -2.84 -43.27
CA PHE A 124 -26.58 -3.08 -41.86
C PHE A 124 -26.55 -1.81 -41.02
N ILE A 125 -25.54 -0.95 -41.22
CA ILE A 125 -25.41 0.31 -40.49
C ILE A 125 -26.58 1.25 -40.78
N GLU A 126 -26.98 1.41 -42.03
CA GLU A 126 -28.01 2.39 -42.42
C GLU A 126 -29.44 1.89 -42.23
N TYR A 127 -29.66 0.58 -42.36
CA TYR A 127 -31.02 0.00 -42.39
C TYR A 127 -31.15 -1.23 -41.49
N GLY A 128 -30.22 -2.19 -41.64
CA GLY A 128 -30.37 -3.52 -41.09
C GLY A 128 -30.50 -3.56 -39.56
N GLN A 129 -29.73 -2.74 -38.85
CA GLN A 129 -29.82 -2.67 -37.39
C GLN A 129 -31.18 -2.14 -36.90
N PHE A 130 -31.83 -1.28 -37.67
CA PHE A 130 -33.15 -0.70 -37.38
C PHE A 130 -34.30 -1.62 -37.82
N GLU A 131 -34.05 -2.44 -38.84
CA GLU A 131 -34.97 -3.47 -39.36
C GLU A 131 -34.92 -4.79 -38.58
N LYS A 132 -34.12 -4.86 -37.50
CA LYS A 132 -33.88 -6.09 -36.72
C LYS A 132 -33.32 -7.22 -37.58
N ARG A 133 -32.52 -6.89 -38.59
CA ARG A 133 -31.81 -7.88 -39.40
C ARG A 133 -30.64 -8.45 -38.62
N GLN A 134 -30.53 -9.77 -38.64
CA GLN A 134 -29.46 -10.47 -37.95
C GLN A 134 -28.09 -10.19 -38.63
N PRO A 135 -27.14 -9.48 -37.98
CA PRO A 135 -25.84 -9.12 -38.57
C PRO A 135 -24.87 -10.29 -38.68
N SER A 136 -24.98 -11.26 -37.78
CA SER A 136 -24.04 -12.37 -37.66
C SER A 136 -24.67 -13.54 -36.91
N PRO A 137 -24.06 -14.75 -36.96
CA PRO A 137 -24.48 -15.87 -36.10
C PRO A 137 -24.47 -15.49 -34.61
N GLU A 138 -23.56 -14.60 -34.21
CA GLU A 138 -23.31 -14.17 -32.84
C GLU A 138 -24.29 -13.13 -32.33
N PHE A 139 -25.23 -12.58 -33.11
CA PHE A 139 -26.22 -11.68 -32.52
C PHE A 139 -27.54 -11.72 -33.24
N ASN A 140 -28.62 -12.07 -32.55
CA ASN A 140 -29.98 -12.04 -33.08
C ASN A 140 -30.80 -10.94 -32.38
N PRO A 141 -31.05 -9.79 -33.05
CA PRO A 141 -31.77 -8.67 -32.45
C PRO A 141 -33.20 -9.03 -32.06
N SER A 142 -33.87 -9.94 -32.78
CA SER A 142 -35.25 -10.34 -32.46
C SER A 142 -35.32 -11.16 -31.18
N ILE A 143 -34.39 -12.11 -31.00
CA ILE A 143 -34.28 -12.90 -29.76
C ILE A 143 -33.89 -11.97 -28.61
N TYR A 144 -32.91 -11.08 -28.84
CA TYR A 144 -32.45 -10.13 -27.85
C TYR A 144 -33.58 -9.23 -27.33
N LEU A 145 -34.38 -8.65 -28.23
CA LEU A 145 -35.53 -7.83 -27.83
C LEU A 145 -36.64 -8.66 -27.17
N GLN A 146 -36.90 -9.87 -27.64
CA GLN A 146 -37.93 -10.74 -27.05
C GLN A 146 -37.60 -11.11 -25.60
N GLN A 147 -36.32 -11.30 -25.29
CA GLN A 147 -35.85 -11.69 -23.97
C GLN A 147 -35.59 -10.48 -23.05
N ASN A 148 -35.62 -9.25 -23.58
CA ASN A 148 -35.38 -8.01 -22.85
C ASN A 148 -36.45 -6.96 -23.19
N SER A 149 -37.61 -7.07 -22.54
CA SER A 149 -38.79 -6.23 -22.83
C SER A 149 -38.59 -4.74 -22.54
N ASP A 150 -37.72 -4.42 -21.59
CA ASP A 150 -37.29 -3.05 -21.29
C ASP A 150 -36.50 -2.45 -22.47
N VAL A 151 -35.56 -3.22 -23.03
CA VAL A 151 -34.79 -2.83 -24.22
C VAL A 151 -35.72 -2.70 -25.43
N GLN A 152 -36.67 -3.62 -25.58
CA GLN A 152 -37.70 -3.51 -26.61
C GLN A 152 -38.51 -2.22 -26.49
N THR A 153 -38.86 -1.82 -25.26
CA THR A 153 -39.56 -0.56 -25.00
C THR A 153 -38.67 0.62 -25.38
N ALA A 154 -37.41 0.64 -24.95
CA ALA A 154 -36.46 1.72 -25.24
C ALA A 154 -36.16 1.88 -26.74
N VAL A 155 -36.08 0.78 -27.48
CA VAL A 155 -35.92 0.80 -28.95
C VAL A 155 -37.20 1.30 -29.62
N THR A 156 -38.37 0.90 -29.12
CA THR A 156 -39.67 1.33 -29.68
C THR A 156 -39.94 2.81 -29.41
N SER A 157 -39.53 3.33 -28.25
CA SER A 157 -39.65 4.75 -27.90
C SER A 157 -38.59 5.64 -28.57
N GLY A 158 -37.62 5.05 -29.27
CA GLY A 158 -36.48 5.77 -29.88
C GLY A 158 -35.46 6.28 -28.86
N THR A 159 -35.52 5.83 -27.60
CA THR A 159 -34.54 6.17 -26.56
C THR A 159 -33.18 5.53 -26.86
N ILE A 160 -33.19 4.34 -27.47
CA ILE A 160 -32.01 3.66 -28.00
C ILE A 160 -32.26 3.35 -29.48
N ALA A 161 -31.27 3.58 -30.34
CA ALA A 161 -31.45 3.54 -31.77
C ALA A 161 -31.73 2.11 -32.29
N SER A 162 -31.06 1.10 -31.72
CA SER A 162 -31.27 -0.30 -32.13
C SER A 162 -30.98 -1.29 -31.01
N ALA A 163 -31.51 -2.51 -31.18
CA ALA A 163 -31.18 -3.65 -30.32
C ALA A 163 -29.67 -3.94 -30.29
N PHE A 164 -29.02 -3.79 -31.45
CA PHE A 164 -27.58 -3.96 -31.58
C PHE A 164 -26.82 -2.91 -30.78
N GLN A 165 -27.22 -1.63 -30.87
CA GLN A 165 -26.61 -0.55 -30.08
C GLN A 165 -26.72 -0.84 -28.59
N HIS A 166 -27.91 -1.19 -28.08
CA HIS A 166 -28.06 -1.54 -26.66
C HIS A 166 -27.18 -2.72 -26.29
N PHE A 167 -27.18 -3.78 -27.10
CA PHE A 167 -26.39 -4.97 -26.82
C PHE A 167 -24.90 -4.67 -26.68
N VAL A 168 -24.35 -3.91 -27.60
CA VAL A 168 -22.92 -3.59 -27.63
C VAL A 168 -22.51 -2.62 -26.53
N GLN A 169 -23.39 -1.69 -26.16
CA GLN A 169 -23.10 -0.69 -25.14
C GLN A 169 -23.38 -1.18 -23.71
N TYR A 170 -24.43 -1.98 -23.52
CA TYR A 170 -24.95 -2.36 -22.21
C TYR A 170 -25.19 -3.88 -22.13
N GLY A 171 -25.97 -4.41 -23.06
CA GLY A 171 -26.55 -5.75 -22.98
C GLY A 171 -25.59 -6.91 -22.78
N ARG A 172 -24.46 -6.89 -23.48
CA ARG A 172 -23.42 -7.93 -23.39
C ARG A 172 -22.75 -7.92 -22.01
N PHE A 173 -22.61 -6.74 -21.43
CA PHE A 173 -22.04 -6.54 -20.11
C PHE A 173 -23.06 -6.87 -19.02
N GLU A 174 -24.33 -6.52 -19.21
CA GLU A 174 -25.41 -6.86 -18.28
C GLU A 174 -25.76 -8.37 -18.25
N GLY A 175 -25.13 -9.19 -19.09
CA GLY A 175 -25.46 -10.62 -19.21
C GLY A 175 -26.88 -10.86 -19.71
N ARG A 176 -27.45 -9.91 -20.47
CA ARG A 176 -28.83 -9.97 -20.93
C ARG A 176 -29.03 -11.20 -21.83
N PRO A 177 -30.08 -12.02 -21.57
CA PRO A 177 -30.35 -13.18 -22.41
C PRO A 177 -30.57 -12.78 -23.88
N GLY A 178 -30.05 -13.57 -24.82
CA GLY A 178 -30.31 -13.40 -26.25
C GLY A 178 -29.37 -12.47 -26.98
N GLY A 179 -28.44 -11.84 -26.26
CA GLY A 179 -27.37 -11.04 -26.81
C GLY A 179 -26.11 -11.89 -26.84
N VAL A 180 -25.69 -12.29 -28.03
CA VAL A 180 -24.73 -13.38 -28.21
C VAL A 180 -25.29 -14.71 -27.74
N GLY A 181 -25.69 -15.55 -28.70
CA GLY A 181 -25.48 -16.97 -28.51
C GLY A 181 -24.00 -17.08 -28.19
N THR A 182 -23.68 -17.44 -26.95
CA THR A 182 -22.34 -17.79 -26.45
C THR A 182 -21.28 -17.53 -27.49
N VAL A 183 -20.32 -16.61 -27.28
CA VAL A 183 -18.98 -16.90 -27.85
C VAL A 183 -18.78 -18.37 -27.51
N PRO A 184 -18.67 -19.30 -28.47
CA PRO A 184 -18.59 -20.70 -28.09
C PRO A 184 -17.30 -20.83 -27.26
N GLY A 185 -17.45 -20.87 -25.94
CA GLY A 185 -16.37 -20.76 -24.95
C GLY A 185 -16.01 -19.38 -24.36
N GLY A 186 -16.83 -18.31 -24.44
CA GLY A 186 -16.51 -17.03 -23.77
C GLY A 186 -17.04 -16.91 -22.34
N PHE A 187 -16.22 -16.43 -21.41
CA PHE A 187 -16.53 -16.30 -19.97
C PHE A 187 -16.46 -14.84 -19.53
N LEU A 188 -17.54 -14.31 -18.94
CA LEU A 188 -17.60 -12.94 -18.39
C LEU A 188 -17.23 -12.95 -16.91
N LEU A 189 -16.28 -12.11 -16.53
CA LEU A 189 -15.84 -11.94 -15.14
C LEU A 189 -16.05 -10.49 -14.71
N GLN A 190 -16.65 -10.29 -13.53
CA GLN A 190 -16.47 -9.09 -12.73
C GLN A 190 -15.51 -9.40 -11.59
N LEU A 191 -14.32 -8.80 -11.63
CA LEU A 191 -13.39 -8.79 -10.51
C LEU A 191 -13.60 -7.49 -9.73
N LEU A 192 -14.10 -7.60 -8.51
CA LEU A 192 -13.96 -6.56 -7.50
C LEU A 192 -12.63 -6.80 -6.77
N HIS A 193 -11.90 -5.74 -6.48
CA HIS A 193 -10.67 -5.83 -5.72
C HIS A 193 -10.44 -4.60 -4.85
N ALA A 194 -9.61 -4.79 -3.83
CA ALA A 194 -9.05 -3.73 -3.00
C ALA A 194 -7.76 -4.25 -2.36
N SER A 195 -6.95 -3.35 -1.86
CA SER A 195 -5.71 -3.62 -1.12
C SER A 195 -5.58 -2.59 -0.01
N ASP A 196 -4.57 -2.75 0.83
CA ASP A 196 -4.14 -1.69 1.74
C ASP A 196 -5.31 -1.18 2.59
N PHE A 197 -6.12 -2.11 3.12
CA PHE A 197 -7.28 -1.77 3.90
C PHE A 197 -6.91 -0.94 5.13
N GLU A 198 -5.76 -1.26 5.74
CA GLU A 198 -5.02 -0.40 6.69
C GLU A 198 -5.93 0.40 7.65
N GLY A 199 -6.89 -0.27 8.29
CA GLY A 199 -7.99 0.40 8.99
C GLY A 199 -7.54 1.50 9.94
N GLY A 200 -7.87 2.76 9.62
CA GLY A 200 -7.77 3.90 10.52
C GLY A 200 -9.11 4.29 11.15
N VAL A 201 -9.19 5.44 11.82
CA VAL A 201 -10.47 5.96 12.37
C VAL A 201 -11.51 6.20 11.25
N ALA A 202 -11.07 6.65 10.07
CA ALA A 202 -11.94 6.84 8.91
C ALA A 202 -12.61 5.54 8.42
N ALA A 203 -11.98 4.37 8.66
CA ALA A 203 -12.53 3.08 8.27
C ALA A 203 -13.83 2.73 9.02
N LEU A 204 -14.11 3.38 10.17
CA LEU A 204 -15.39 3.21 10.88
C LEU A 204 -16.59 3.66 10.03
N ASP A 205 -16.39 4.62 9.13
CA ASP A 205 -17.41 5.12 8.21
C ASP A 205 -17.23 4.54 6.79
N ASP A 206 -15.99 4.37 6.35
CA ASP A 206 -15.69 3.91 4.99
C ASP A 206 -15.90 2.41 4.80
N ALA A 207 -15.66 1.55 5.80
CA ALA A 207 -15.92 0.11 5.66
C ALA A 207 -17.41 -0.23 5.46
N PRO A 208 -18.37 0.38 6.19
CA PRO A 208 -19.79 0.22 5.87
C PRO A 208 -20.15 0.74 4.47
N ARG A 209 -19.65 1.91 4.05
CA ARG A 209 -19.93 2.43 2.71
C ARG A 209 -19.32 1.57 1.61
N MET A 210 -18.11 1.05 1.81
CA MET A 210 -17.50 0.06 0.92
C MET A 210 -18.37 -1.18 0.82
N SER A 211 -18.93 -1.67 1.92
CA SER A 211 -19.86 -2.80 1.89
C SER A 211 -21.10 -2.52 1.05
N SER A 212 -21.67 -1.32 1.16
CA SER A 212 -22.77 -0.87 0.30
C SER A 212 -22.37 -0.85 -1.18
N VAL A 213 -21.23 -0.26 -1.52
CA VAL A 213 -20.71 -0.19 -2.90
C VAL A 213 -20.49 -1.60 -3.45
N VAL A 214 -19.80 -2.48 -2.71
CA VAL A 214 -19.56 -3.87 -3.10
C VAL A 214 -20.88 -4.61 -3.33
N ASN A 215 -21.88 -4.44 -2.46
CA ASN A 215 -23.20 -5.06 -2.63
C ASN A 215 -23.92 -4.55 -3.88
N GLY A 216 -23.86 -3.24 -4.13
CA GLY A 216 -24.41 -2.61 -5.33
C GLY A 216 -23.78 -3.18 -6.60
N LEU A 217 -22.45 -3.24 -6.67
CA LEU A 217 -21.71 -3.78 -7.81
C LEU A 217 -21.94 -5.29 -8.00
N ARG A 218 -21.98 -6.07 -6.92
CA ARG A 218 -22.31 -7.50 -6.98
C ARG A 218 -23.71 -7.74 -7.55
N SER A 219 -24.68 -6.89 -7.20
CA SER A 219 -26.06 -7.05 -7.67
C SER A 219 -26.20 -6.90 -9.20
N GLN A 220 -25.26 -6.19 -9.84
CA GLN A 220 -25.22 -6.04 -11.29
C GLN A 220 -24.69 -7.31 -12.00
N PHE A 221 -23.85 -8.11 -11.33
CA PHE A 221 -23.19 -9.32 -11.89
C PHE A 221 -23.21 -10.50 -10.90
N PRO A 222 -24.37 -10.95 -10.40
CA PRO A 222 -24.45 -11.82 -9.22
C PRO A 222 -23.79 -13.20 -9.38
N ASN A 223 -23.77 -13.74 -10.61
CA ASN A 223 -23.18 -15.05 -10.90
C ASN A 223 -21.73 -14.97 -11.38
N ASN A 224 -21.23 -13.77 -11.70
CA ASN A 224 -19.96 -13.54 -12.38
C ASN A 224 -18.97 -12.73 -11.52
N THR A 225 -19.25 -12.50 -10.23
CA THR A 225 -18.43 -11.62 -9.38
C THR A 225 -17.45 -12.38 -8.49
N LEU A 226 -16.20 -11.92 -8.48
CA LEU A 226 -15.19 -12.21 -7.47
C LEU A 226 -14.92 -10.98 -6.59
N PHE A 227 -14.51 -11.18 -5.35
CA PHE A 227 -13.90 -10.13 -4.54
C PHE A 227 -12.60 -10.63 -3.89
N LEU A 228 -11.48 -10.01 -4.29
CA LEU A 228 -10.12 -10.42 -3.92
C LEU A 228 -9.38 -9.27 -3.23
N SER A 229 -8.40 -9.64 -2.39
CA SER A 229 -7.50 -8.68 -1.75
C SER A 229 -6.04 -8.94 -2.13
N SER A 230 -5.29 -7.90 -2.47
CA SER A 230 -3.83 -8.01 -2.69
C SER A 230 -3.01 -7.68 -1.44
N GLY A 231 -3.55 -7.79 -0.22
CA GLY A 231 -2.78 -7.73 1.03
C GLY A 231 -2.86 -6.39 1.77
N ASP A 232 -2.14 -6.29 2.89
CA ASP A 232 -2.27 -5.22 3.89
C ASP A 232 -3.73 -5.03 4.34
N ASN A 233 -4.33 -6.16 4.71
CA ASN A 233 -5.71 -6.23 5.21
C ASN A 233 -5.91 -5.52 6.54
N TYR A 234 -4.83 -5.26 7.26
CA TYR A 234 -4.78 -4.54 8.52
C TYR A 234 -3.41 -3.90 8.70
N ILE A 235 -3.36 -2.85 9.52
CA ILE A 235 -2.12 -2.21 9.97
C ILE A 235 -2.22 -1.95 11.48
N PRO A 236 -1.12 -2.04 12.24
CA PRO A 236 -1.14 -1.59 13.63
C PRO A 236 -1.60 -0.13 13.73
N GLY A 237 -2.53 0.12 14.65
CA GLY A 237 -3.11 1.43 14.86
C GLY A 237 -4.34 1.38 15.77
N PRO A 238 -5.02 2.52 15.98
CA PRO A 238 -6.19 2.62 16.85
C PRO A 238 -7.30 1.60 16.53
N PHE A 239 -7.63 1.42 15.25
CA PHE A 239 -8.66 0.48 14.81
C PHE A 239 -8.30 -0.97 15.12
N PHE A 240 -7.09 -1.36 14.71
CA PHE A 240 -6.52 -2.68 14.96
C PHE A 240 -6.43 -2.99 16.45
N ALA A 241 -5.96 -2.05 17.26
CA ALA A 241 -5.77 -2.24 18.70
C ALA A 241 -7.09 -2.27 19.48
N ALA A 242 -8.09 -1.48 19.09
CA ALA A 242 -9.41 -1.46 19.71
C ALA A 242 -10.07 -2.86 19.72
N SER A 243 -9.76 -3.71 18.74
CA SER A 243 -10.25 -5.10 18.66
C SER A 243 -9.90 -5.99 19.85
N SER A 244 -8.90 -5.61 20.66
CA SER A 244 -8.53 -6.33 21.90
C SER A 244 -9.34 -5.93 23.12
N ASP A 245 -10.22 -4.92 23.01
CA ASP A 245 -11.03 -4.49 24.15
C ASP A 245 -12.06 -5.56 24.53
N PRO A 246 -12.20 -5.92 25.82
CA PRO A 246 -13.17 -6.93 26.27
C PRO A 246 -14.62 -6.65 25.85
N ALA A 247 -14.99 -5.39 25.59
CA ALA A 247 -16.31 -5.02 25.09
C ALA A 247 -16.62 -5.63 23.72
N LEU A 248 -15.60 -5.96 22.92
CA LEU A 248 -15.75 -6.51 21.57
C LEU A 248 -15.88 -8.03 21.55
N ARG A 249 -15.69 -8.72 22.70
CA ARG A 249 -15.74 -10.18 22.79
C ARG A 249 -17.00 -10.77 22.15
N THR A 250 -18.17 -10.22 22.44
CA THR A 250 -19.45 -10.72 21.91
C THR A 250 -19.55 -10.54 20.39
N VAL A 251 -19.04 -9.41 19.87
CA VAL A 251 -19.15 -9.05 18.45
C VAL A 251 -18.12 -9.82 17.61
N LEU A 252 -16.93 -10.05 18.15
CA LEU A 252 -15.82 -10.72 17.45
C LEU A 252 -15.73 -12.23 17.75
N GLY A 253 -16.53 -12.75 18.68
CA GLY A 253 -16.41 -14.09 19.25
C GLY A 253 -15.29 -14.17 20.30
N ARG A 254 -14.16 -13.48 20.07
CA ARG A 254 -13.12 -13.28 21.08
C ARG A 254 -12.29 -12.07 20.72
N GLU A 255 -12.05 -11.18 21.68
CA GLU A 255 -11.19 -10.01 21.52
C GLU A 255 -9.72 -10.40 21.32
N ASP A 256 -9.08 -9.76 20.36
CA ASP A 256 -7.64 -9.73 20.12
C ASP A 256 -7.39 -8.64 19.07
N ILE A 257 -6.19 -8.08 19.02
CA ILE A 257 -5.85 -7.03 18.06
C ILE A 257 -6.03 -7.53 16.62
N GLY A 258 -6.60 -6.70 15.75
CA GLY A 258 -6.86 -7.01 14.33
C GLY A 258 -8.05 -7.89 14.01
N ARG A 259 -8.74 -8.44 15.03
CA ARG A 259 -9.89 -9.32 14.77
C ARG A 259 -11.09 -8.58 14.17
N GLY A 260 -11.26 -7.29 14.48
CA GLY A 260 -12.25 -6.43 13.84
C GLY A 260 -12.06 -6.37 12.33
N ASP A 261 -10.83 -6.15 11.87
CA ASP A 261 -10.44 -6.13 10.46
C ASP A 261 -10.83 -7.43 9.75
N ILE A 262 -10.44 -8.59 10.31
CA ILE A 262 -10.77 -9.90 9.71
C ILE A 262 -12.27 -10.16 9.66
N ILE A 263 -13.03 -9.81 10.70
CA ILE A 263 -14.49 -10.00 10.68
C ILE A 263 -15.14 -9.10 9.64
N ILE A 264 -14.66 -7.87 9.46
CA ILE A 264 -15.13 -6.96 8.40
C ILE A 264 -14.87 -7.58 7.04
N LEU A 265 -13.65 -8.06 6.76
CA LEU A 265 -13.31 -8.67 5.47
C LEU A 265 -14.08 -9.98 5.20
N ASN A 266 -14.27 -10.80 6.23
CA ASN A 266 -15.14 -11.98 6.17
C ASN A 266 -16.57 -11.61 5.77
N ALA A 267 -17.14 -10.57 6.39
CA ALA A 267 -18.49 -10.09 6.10
C ALA A 267 -18.58 -9.35 4.76
N MET A 268 -17.48 -8.73 4.32
CA MET A 268 -17.34 -8.11 3.01
C MET A 268 -17.31 -9.17 1.91
N GLY A 269 -16.96 -10.42 2.24
CA GLY A 269 -16.93 -11.54 1.31
C GLY A 269 -15.66 -11.61 0.48
N VAL A 270 -14.51 -11.26 1.05
CA VAL A 270 -13.19 -11.54 0.44
C VAL A 270 -13.04 -13.06 0.29
N GLN A 271 -12.61 -13.52 -0.89
CA GLN A 271 -12.55 -14.95 -1.22
C GLN A 271 -11.12 -15.52 -1.20
N ALA A 272 -10.12 -14.68 -1.38
CA ALA A 272 -8.70 -14.98 -1.21
C ALA A 272 -7.94 -13.67 -1.01
N SER A 273 -6.81 -13.72 -0.31
CA SER A 273 -5.96 -12.54 -0.12
C SER A 273 -4.49 -12.89 -0.28
N ALA A 274 -3.69 -12.01 -0.91
CA ALA A 274 -2.23 -12.10 -0.79
C ALA A 274 -1.78 -11.65 0.61
N PHE A 275 -0.58 -12.06 1.01
CA PHE A 275 0.11 -11.38 2.12
C PHE A 275 0.72 -10.07 1.61
N GLY A 276 0.46 -8.97 2.31
CA GLY A 276 1.27 -7.77 2.30
C GLY A 276 2.29 -7.76 3.45
N ASN A 277 2.95 -6.62 3.67
CA ASN A 277 3.94 -6.51 4.75
C ASN A 277 3.31 -6.27 6.11
N HIS A 278 2.24 -5.49 6.20
CA HIS A 278 1.63 -5.11 7.47
C HIS A 278 0.97 -6.29 8.19
N GLU A 279 0.68 -7.38 7.48
CA GLU A 279 0.37 -8.67 8.10
C GLU A 279 1.44 -9.10 9.13
N PHE A 280 2.72 -8.83 8.87
CA PHE A 280 3.84 -9.33 9.66
C PHE A 280 4.36 -8.36 10.73
N ASP A 281 3.75 -7.17 10.90
CA ASP A 281 4.32 -6.13 11.78
C ASP A 281 4.43 -6.59 13.24
N GLN A 282 3.40 -7.30 13.71
CA GLN A 282 3.37 -7.88 15.05
C GLN A 282 3.97 -9.29 15.11
N GLY A 283 4.58 -9.76 14.01
CA GLY A 283 5.23 -11.05 13.88
C GLY A 283 4.30 -12.23 13.58
N THR A 284 4.90 -13.37 13.26
CA THR A 284 4.19 -14.56 12.75
C THR A 284 3.20 -15.19 13.75
N ARG A 285 3.38 -14.94 15.05
CA ARG A 285 2.40 -15.33 16.07
C ARG A 285 1.08 -14.58 15.90
N GLN A 286 1.12 -13.27 15.64
CA GLN A 286 -0.10 -12.48 15.46
C GLN A 286 -0.79 -12.82 14.13
N VAL A 287 -0.02 -13.06 13.06
CA VAL A 287 -0.56 -13.59 11.81
C VAL A 287 -1.39 -14.86 12.07
N ARG A 288 -0.86 -15.80 12.86
CA ARG A 288 -1.56 -17.03 13.23
C ARG A 288 -2.88 -16.75 13.95
N THR A 289 -2.92 -15.85 14.92
CA THR A 289 -4.12 -15.60 15.75
C THR A 289 -5.25 -14.92 14.98
N LEU A 290 -4.94 -14.29 13.85
CA LEU A 290 -5.89 -13.70 12.91
C LEU A 290 -6.37 -14.70 11.84
N ILE A 291 -5.48 -15.57 11.35
CA ILE A 291 -5.87 -16.59 10.36
C ILE A 291 -6.67 -17.72 11.01
N ALA A 292 -6.17 -18.28 12.11
CA ALA A 292 -6.75 -19.45 12.76
C ALA A 292 -8.00 -19.08 13.58
N SER A 293 -8.96 -20.01 13.65
CA SER A 293 -10.06 -19.90 14.60
C SER A 293 -9.57 -20.06 16.04
N ASP A 294 -10.25 -19.41 16.96
CA ASP A 294 -9.93 -19.47 18.39
C ASP A 294 -11.19 -19.29 19.24
N ARG A 295 -11.67 -20.41 19.82
CA ARG A 295 -12.98 -20.49 20.48
C ARG A 295 -14.08 -20.03 19.52
N ASP A 296 -14.78 -18.94 19.85
CA ASP A 296 -15.87 -18.39 19.05
C ASP A 296 -15.37 -17.43 17.95
N TYR A 297 -14.08 -17.05 17.96
CA TYR A 297 -13.50 -16.31 16.84
C TYR A 297 -13.36 -17.23 15.62
N PRO A 298 -13.97 -16.88 14.46
CA PRO A 298 -14.02 -17.77 13.31
C PRO A 298 -12.69 -17.93 12.57
N GLY A 299 -11.72 -17.02 12.72
CA GLY A 299 -10.58 -16.93 11.80
C GLY A 299 -10.97 -16.35 10.44
N THR A 300 -10.09 -16.45 9.45
CA THR A 300 -10.41 -15.99 8.08
C THR A 300 -11.34 -16.96 7.35
N ASN A 301 -12.30 -16.42 6.59
CA ASN A 301 -13.15 -17.20 5.66
C ASN A 301 -12.48 -17.45 4.30
N PHE A 302 -11.24 -16.99 4.14
CA PHE A 302 -10.45 -17.06 2.93
C PHE A 302 -9.03 -17.56 3.23
N PRO A 303 -8.35 -18.20 2.26
CA PRO A 303 -6.92 -18.49 2.37
C PRO A 303 -6.09 -17.22 2.14
N TYR A 304 -4.96 -17.14 2.83
CA TYR A 304 -3.88 -16.24 2.48
C TYR A 304 -2.92 -16.91 1.48
N LEU A 305 -2.43 -16.14 0.50
CA LEU A 305 -1.66 -16.63 -0.63
C LEU A 305 -0.29 -15.96 -0.73
N SER A 306 0.76 -16.75 -0.95
CA SER A 306 2.05 -16.23 -1.42
C SER A 306 2.93 -17.34 -2.01
N ALA A 307 3.28 -17.22 -3.29
CA ALA A 307 4.08 -18.19 -4.03
C ALA A 307 5.59 -18.09 -3.73
N ASN A 308 6.03 -16.92 -3.26
CA ASN A 308 7.44 -16.59 -3.05
C ASN A 308 7.84 -16.48 -1.57
N LEU A 309 6.90 -16.79 -0.66
CA LEU A 309 7.19 -17.01 0.76
C LEU A 309 7.26 -18.51 1.09
N ASN A 310 8.13 -18.88 2.03
CA ASN A 310 8.30 -20.23 2.53
C ASN A 310 8.10 -20.30 4.04
N PHE A 311 7.01 -20.93 4.45
CA PHE A 311 6.60 -21.02 5.85
C PHE A 311 7.10 -22.30 6.56
N ALA A 312 7.84 -23.18 5.88
CA ALA A 312 8.12 -24.54 6.36
C ALA A 312 8.86 -24.60 7.71
N ILE A 313 9.69 -23.61 8.02
CA ILE A 313 10.48 -23.58 9.26
C ILE A 313 9.89 -22.65 10.32
N ASP A 314 8.94 -21.77 9.97
CA ASP A 314 8.34 -20.86 10.94
C ASP A 314 7.47 -21.63 11.94
N ALA A 315 7.74 -21.45 13.24
CA ALA A 315 7.07 -22.21 14.30
C ALA A 315 5.58 -21.88 14.45
N ASN A 316 5.14 -20.69 14.03
CA ASN A 316 3.76 -20.24 14.19
C ASN A 316 2.90 -20.58 12.98
N LEU A 317 3.46 -20.54 11.76
CA LEU A 317 2.69 -20.59 10.53
C LEU A 317 2.77 -21.92 9.78
N ARG A 318 3.78 -22.77 10.03
CA ARG A 318 3.97 -24.03 9.29
C ARG A 318 2.71 -24.92 9.26
N ASP A 319 1.96 -24.97 10.36
CA ASP A 319 0.77 -25.83 10.51
C ASP A 319 -0.48 -25.25 9.81
N LEU A 320 -0.42 -24.01 9.34
CA LEU A 320 -1.50 -23.40 8.54
C LEU A 320 -1.30 -23.63 7.04
N VAL A 321 -0.13 -24.12 6.62
CA VAL A 321 0.17 -24.40 5.21
C VAL A 321 -0.61 -25.62 4.75
N VAL A 322 -1.41 -25.47 3.70
CA VAL A 322 -2.18 -26.54 3.06
C VAL A 322 -1.68 -26.79 1.64
N PRO A 323 -2.06 -27.91 0.99
CA PRO A 323 -1.74 -28.13 -0.42
C PRO A 323 -2.24 -26.98 -1.31
N ASP A 324 -1.46 -26.64 -2.32
CA ASP A 324 -1.81 -25.61 -3.31
C ASP A 324 -2.98 -26.03 -4.22
N ASN A 325 -3.53 -25.07 -4.96
CA ASN A 325 -4.53 -25.27 -6.02
C ASN A 325 -5.86 -25.93 -5.55
N GLN A 326 -6.14 -25.91 -4.25
CA GLN A 326 -7.42 -26.36 -3.72
C GLN A 326 -8.51 -25.32 -3.99
N LYS A 327 -9.78 -25.69 -3.83
CA LYS A 327 -10.88 -24.72 -3.93
C LYS A 327 -10.85 -23.77 -2.73
N ALA A 328 -10.90 -22.46 -2.96
CA ALA A 328 -10.75 -21.46 -1.89
C ALA A 328 -11.72 -21.68 -0.71
N ASN A 329 -12.98 -22.00 -1.01
CA ASN A 329 -14.01 -22.26 0.02
C ASN A 329 -13.81 -23.57 0.82
N THR A 330 -12.85 -24.40 0.44
CA THR A 330 -12.49 -25.63 1.18
C THR A 330 -11.25 -25.46 2.05
N ILE A 331 -10.53 -24.35 1.91
CA ILE A 331 -9.31 -24.05 2.65
C ILE A 331 -9.35 -22.67 3.34
N PRO A 332 -10.44 -22.27 4.02
CA PRO A 332 -10.40 -21.08 4.86
C PRO A 332 -9.36 -21.26 5.99
N LYS A 333 -8.91 -20.16 6.61
CA LYS A 333 -8.00 -20.20 7.78
C LYS A 333 -6.66 -20.88 7.48
N SER A 334 -6.20 -20.76 6.24
CA SER A 334 -5.01 -21.47 5.77
C SER A 334 -4.08 -20.57 4.94
N ILE A 335 -2.90 -21.11 4.66
CA ILE A 335 -1.86 -20.50 3.84
C ILE A 335 -1.59 -21.43 2.66
N ALA A 336 -1.53 -20.89 1.45
CA ALA A 336 -1.14 -21.61 0.24
C ALA A 336 -0.35 -20.68 -0.70
N LYS A 337 0.20 -21.22 -1.79
CA LYS A 337 0.74 -20.39 -2.89
C LYS A 337 -0.34 -19.93 -3.85
N SER A 338 -1.34 -20.78 -4.04
CA SER A 338 -2.42 -20.59 -4.99
C SER A 338 -3.69 -21.32 -4.57
N THR A 339 -4.82 -20.89 -5.12
CA THR A 339 -6.15 -21.47 -4.91
C THR A 339 -6.99 -21.38 -6.18
N VAL A 340 -8.13 -22.04 -6.20
CA VAL A 340 -9.06 -22.05 -7.34
C VAL A 340 -10.44 -21.58 -6.88
N ILE A 341 -11.04 -20.66 -7.64
CA ILE A 341 -12.41 -20.21 -7.42
C ILE A 341 -13.26 -20.56 -8.65
N THR A 342 -14.46 -21.05 -8.43
CA THR A 342 -15.43 -21.30 -9.51
C THR A 342 -16.39 -20.12 -9.62
N VAL A 343 -16.48 -19.53 -10.82
CA VAL A 343 -17.34 -18.41 -11.14
C VAL A 343 -18.18 -18.81 -12.33
N ASN A 344 -19.51 -18.81 -12.17
CA ASN A 344 -20.46 -19.24 -13.21
C ASN A 344 -20.08 -20.58 -13.91
N GLY A 345 -19.55 -21.54 -13.14
CA GLY A 345 -19.12 -22.86 -13.64
C GLY A 345 -17.69 -22.92 -14.18
N GLU A 346 -17.05 -21.79 -14.45
CA GLU A 346 -15.66 -21.71 -14.91
C GLU A 346 -14.68 -21.65 -13.74
N LYS A 347 -13.48 -22.23 -13.92
CA LYS A 347 -12.42 -22.19 -12.91
C LYS A 347 -11.48 -21.02 -13.17
N VAL A 348 -11.20 -20.24 -12.12
CA VAL A 348 -10.21 -19.16 -12.09
C VAL A 348 -9.15 -19.52 -11.07
N GLY A 349 -7.89 -19.58 -11.49
CA GLY A 349 -6.75 -19.80 -10.62
C GLY A 349 -6.28 -18.48 -10.02
N ILE A 350 -6.02 -18.47 -8.72
CA ILE A 350 -5.55 -17.29 -7.99
C ILE A 350 -4.18 -17.63 -7.40
N VAL A 351 -3.17 -16.81 -7.68
CA VAL A 351 -1.79 -16.95 -7.18
C VAL A 351 -1.46 -15.73 -6.33
N GLY A 352 -0.75 -15.89 -5.22
CA GLY A 352 -0.27 -14.77 -4.41
C GLY A 352 1.21 -14.46 -4.63
N ALA A 353 1.63 -13.22 -4.44
CA ALA A 353 3.02 -12.82 -4.35
C ALA A 353 3.18 -11.67 -3.35
N THR A 354 4.27 -11.69 -2.59
CA THR A 354 4.57 -10.70 -1.53
C THR A 354 5.93 -10.08 -1.79
N THR A 355 6.09 -8.80 -1.46
CA THR A 355 7.33 -8.06 -1.69
C THR A 355 8.55 -8.80 -1.12
N PRO A 356 9.64 -8.97 -1.90
CA PRO A 356 10.86 -9.52 -1.35
C PRO A 356 11.60 -8.55 -0.40
N THR A 357 11.16 -7.29 -0.29
CA THR A 357 11.66 -6.34 0.72
C THR A 357 11.16 -6.64 2.14
N LEU A 358 10.22 -7.58 2.30
CA LEU A 358 9.53 -7.88 3.56
C LEU A 358 10.45 -7.95 4.81
N PRO A 359 11.63 -8.61 4.79
CA PRO A 359 12.51 -8.67 5.96
C PRO A 359 13.05 -7.32 6.42
N ASN A 360 13.05 -6.30 5.55
CA ASN A 360 13.56 -4.97 5.83
C ASN A 360 12.47 -4.02 6.35
N ILE A 361 11.20 -4.32 6.04
CA ILE A 361 10.07 -3.41 6.28
C ILE A 361 9.04 -3.95 7.27
N SER A 362 9.16 -5.22 7.68
CA SER A 362 8.29 -5.82 8.69
C SER A 362 8.99 -6.92 9.50
N SER A 363 8.24 -7.77 10.20
CA SER A 363 8.78 -8.79 11.14
C SER A 363 8.40 -10.24 10.74
N PRO A 364 8.84 -10.75 9.58
CA PRO A 364 8.41 -12.06 9.06
C PRO A 364 8.97 -13.28 9.82
N GLY A 365 9.79 -13.09 10.85
CA GLY A 365 10.36 -14.20 11.64
C GLY A 365 11.21 -15.14 10.77
N ASP A 366 10.96 -16.43 10.87
CA ASP A 366 11.68 -17.47 10.11
C ASP A 366 11.04 -17.77 8.74
N VAL A 367 10.05 -16.99 8.31
CA VAL A 367 9.45 -17.14 6.97
C VAL A 367 10.52 -16.81 5.92
N GLY A 368 10.84 -17.79 5.08
CA GLY A 368 11.77 -17.60 3.97
C GLY A 368 11.17 -16.70 2.90
N VAL A 369 11.95 -15.76 2.38
CA VAL A 369 11.53 -14.80 1.35
C VAL A 369 12.40 -14.98 0.11
N LEU A 370 11.76 -15.12 -1.05
CA LEU A 370 12.42 -15.26 -2.34
C LEU A 370 11.89 -14.23 -3.36
N PRO A 371 12.73 -13.78 -4.31
CA PRO A 371 14.20 -13.86 -4.28
C PRO A 371 14.79 -13.03 -3.14
N LYS A 372 16.06 -13.26 -2.78
CA LYS A 372 16.72 -12.44 -1.75
C LYS A 372 16.99 -11.00 -2.20
N ASN A 373 17.24 -10.81 -3.49
CA ASN A 373 17.38 -9.47 -4.08
C ASN A 373 15.99 -8.97 -4.49
N SER A 374 15.47 -7.98 -3.79
CA SER A 374 14.13 -7.44 -4.06
C SER A 374 13.99 -6.71 -5.39
N GLN A 375 15.09 -6.39 -6.07
CA GLN A 375 15.09 -5.75 -7.38
C GLN A 375 15.15 -6.76 -8.54
N ASP A 376 15.33 -8.06 -8.25
CA ASP A 376 15.47 -9.10 -9.26
C ASP A 376 14.10 -9.63 -9.69
N LEU A 377 13.43 -8.90 -10.59
CA LEU A 377 12.11 -9.26 -11.09
C LEU A 377 12.10 -10.53 -11.94
N ASP A 378 13.20 -10.89 -12.59
CA ASP A 378 13.30 -12.13 -13.36
C ASP A 378 13.33 -13.34 -12.41
N ALA A 379 14.08 -13.25 -11.31
CA ALA A 379 14.06 -14.27 -10.26
C ALA A 379 12.71 -14.35 -9.53
N LEU A 380 12.03 -13.21 -9.32
CA LEU A 380 10.67 -13.19 -8.77
C LEU A 380 9.68 -13.88 -9.71
N ALA A 381 9.70 -13.54 -11.00
CA ALA A 381 8.88 -14.21 -12.01
C ALA A 381 9.14 -15.72 -12.04
N ALA A 382 10.41 -16.15 -12.03
CA ALA A 382 10.79 -17.55 -11.98
C ALA A 382 10.31 -18.27 -10.71
N THR A 383 10.14 -17.56 -9.59
CA THR A 383 9.62 -18.11 -8.33
C THR A 383 8.10 -18.27 -8.36
N ILE A 384 7.38 -17.35 -8.99
CA ILE A 384 5.91 -17.35 -9.10
C ILE A 384 5.44 -18.36 -10.16
N GLN A 385 6.11 -18.40 -11.31
CA GLN A 385 5.69 -19.11 -12.51
C GLN A 385 5.35 -20.60 -12.30
N PRO A 386 6.06 -21.40 -11.47
CA PRO A 386 5.67 -22.78 -11.20
C PRO A 386 4.25 -22.94 -10.65
N SER A 387 3.75 -21.99 -9.85
CA SER A 387 2.38 -22.03 -9.34
C SER A 387 1.35 -21.81 -10.46
N VAL A 388 1.67 -20.93 -11.41
CA VAL A 388 0.87 -20.69 -12.63
C VAL A 388 0.90 -21.92 -13.55
N ASP A 389 2.07 -22.52 -13.75
CA ASP A 389 2.24 -23.70 -14.60
C ASP A 389 1.46 -24.91 -14.09
N VAL A 390 1.38 -25.10 -12.76
CA VAL A 390 0.59 -26.20 -12.18
C VAL A 390 -0.91 -25.99 -12.41
N LEU A 391 -1.42 -24.76 -12.24
CA LEU A 391 -2.83 -24.44 -12.51
C LEU A 391 -3.18 -24.66 -13.99
N THR A 392 -2.36 -24.14 -14.89
CA THR A 392 -2.55 -24.30 -16.34
C THR A 392 -2.43 -25.75 -16.79
N GLY A 393 -1.52 -26.51 -16.20
CA GLY A 393 -1.40 -27.97 -16.39
C GLY A 393 -2.64 -28.76 -15.94
N GLN A 394 -3.47 -28.20 -15.04
CA GLN A 394 -4.77 -28.76 -14.63
C GLN A 394 -5.93 -28.32 -15.54
N GLY A 395 -5.65 -27.62 -16.64
CA GLY A 395 -6.64 -27.09 -17.57
C GLY A 395 -7.32 -25.81 -17.08
N ILE A 396 -6.78 -25.14 -16.06
CA ILE A 396 -7.26 -23.83 -15.62
C ILE A 396 -6.54 -22.76 -16.43
N ASN A 397 -7.27 -22.11 -17.33
CA ASN A 397 -6.70 -21.18 -18.30
C ASN A 397 -6.98 -19.71 -18.00
N LYS A 398 -7.50 -19.39 -16.81
CA LYS A 398 -7.77 -18.03 -16.35
C LYS A 398 -7.06 -17.82 -15.03
N ILE A 399 -6.05 -16.96 -15.00
CA ILE A 399 -5.14 -16.81 -13.87
C ILE A 399 -5.07 -15.35 -13.42
N ILE A 400 -5.32 -15.13 -12.14
CA ILE A 400 -5.19 -13.84 -11.46
C ILE A 400 -4.02 -13.93 -10.48
N LEU A 401 -3.07 -13.01 -10.59
CA LEU A 401 -2.00 -12.81 -9.61
C LEU A 401 -2.38 -11.68 -8.65
N LEU A 402 -2.46 -11.98 -7.37
CA LEU A 402 -2.56 -11.01 -6.28
C LEU A 402 -1.13 -10.67 -5.82
N ALA A 403 -0.64 -9.49 -6.16
CA ALA A 403 0.74 -9.08 -5.92
C ALA A 403 0.80 -7.88 -4.97
N HIS A 404 1.61 -8.00 -3.92
CA HIS A 404 1.83 -6.93 -2.96
C HIS A 404 3.31 -6.52 -2.95
N LEU A 405 3.75 -5.75 -3.95
CA LEU A 405 5.18 -5.45 -4.16
C LEU A 405 5.60 -4.06 -3.70
N GLN A 406 4.71 -3.30 -3.04
CA GLN A 406 4.96 -1.96 -2.47
C GLN A 406 5.15 -0.83 -3.48
N GLN A 407 5.43 -1.14 -4.75
CA GLN A 407 5.62 -0.14 -5.81
C GLN A 407 4.99 -0.64 -7.10
N LEU A 408 3.96 0.05 -7.60
CA LEU A 408 3.19 -0.36 -8.78
C LEU A 408 4.07 -0.67 -10.01
N ASP A 409 5.18 0.05 -10.18
CA ASP A 409 6.13 -0.18 -11.27
C ASP A 409 6.71 -1.60 -11.24
N LEU A 410 6.86 -2.23 -10.06
CA LEU A 410 7.32 -3.60 -9.95
C LEU A 410 6.29 -4.58 -10.50
N GLU A 411 4.99 -4.42 -10.19
CA GLU A 411 3.92 -5.23 -10.76
C GLU A 411 3.79 -5.03 -12.27
N ILE A 412 3.88 -3.78 -12.76
CA ILE A 412 3.86 -3.46 -14.20
C ILE A 412 5.01 -4.17 -14.91
N ASN A 413 6.23 -4.09 -14.36
CA ASN A 413 7.39 -4.75 -14.95
C ASN A 413 7.34 -6.27 -14.79
N LEU A 414 6.74 -6.80 -13.72
CA LEU A 414 6.55 -8.24 -13.54
C LEU A 414 5.60 -8.83 -14.59
N ALA A 415 4.57 -8.08 -15.02
CA ALA A 415 3.59 -8.54 -16.01
C ALA A 415 4.22 -9.02 -17.33
N SER A 416 5.27 -8.34 -17.82
CA SER A 416 5.95 -8.70 -19.07
C SER A 416 6.88 -9.91 -18.96
N ARG A 417 7.08 -10.46 -17.76
CA ARG A 417 7.99 -11.59 -17.47
C ARG A 417 7.27 -12.90 -17.22
N LEU A 418 5.96 -12.84 -17.00
CA LEU A 418 5.12 -14.00 -16.72
C LEU A 418 4.44 -14.49 -17.99
N ARG A 419 4.18 -15.80 -18.06
CA ARG A 419 3.31 -16.42 -19.08
C ARG A 419 2.04 -16.94 -18.42
N ASN A 420 0.93 -16.94 -19.17
CA ASN A 420 -0.37 -17.44 -18.73
C ASN A 420 -0.93 -16.77 -17.46
N VAL A 421 -0.54 -15.52 -17.20
CA VAL A 421 -1.16 -14.66 -16.17
C VAL A 421 -1.96 -13.60 -16.89
N ASP A 422 -3.25 -13.52 -16.61
CA ASP A 422 -4.19 -12.68 -17.35
C ASP A 422 -4.44 -11.34 -16.65
N ILE A 423 -4.49 -11.37 -15.32
CA ILE A 423 -4.77 -10.20 -14.49
C ILE A 423 -3.76 -10.15 -13.33
N ILE A 424 -3.20 -8.97 -13.07
CA ILE A 424 -2.45 -8.66 -11.86
C ILE A 424 -3.23 -7.64 -11.04
N VAL A 425 -3.54 -7.97 -9.80
CA VAL A 425 -4.07 -7.05 -8.80
C VAL A 425 -2.89 -6.62 -7.94
N ALA A 426 -2.40 -5.39 -8.14
CA ALA A 426 -1.29 -4.82 -7.39
C ALA A 426 -1.73 -4.37 -5.98
N GLY A 427 -0.78 -4.08 -5.11
CA GLY A 427 -1.02 -3.63 -3.74
C GLY A 427 0.25 -3.12 -3.07
N GLY A 428 0.11 -2.36 -1.98
CA GLY A 428 1.22 -1.83 -1.19
C GLY A 428 1.73 -0.46 -1.65
N SER A 429 1.47 -0.07 -2.90
CA SER A 429 1.91 1.22 -3.42
C SER A 429 0.93 2.37 -3.18
N HIS A 430 -0.25 2.06 -2.64
CA HIS A 430 -1.36 3.00 -2.42
C HIS A 430 -1.81 3.78 -3.68
N THR A 431 -1.36 3.34 -4.87
CA THR A 431 -1.54 4.07 -6.12
C THR A 431 -2.97 3.91 -6.61
N LEU A 432 -3.72 5.02 -6.60
CA LEU A 432 -5.06 5.06 -7.17
C LEU A 432 -4.98 5.05 -8.70
N LEU A 433 -5.28 3.92 -9.34
CA LEU A 433 -5.52 3.91 -10.78
C LEU A 433 -6.96 4.33 -11.05
N SER A 434 -7.14 5.31 -11.92
CA SER A 434 -8.46 5.79 -12.35
C SER A 434 -8.38 6.43 -13.74
N ASP A 435 -9.51 6.55 -14.42
CA ASP A 435 -9.62 7.33 -15.66
C ASP A 435 -10.58 8.53 -15.54
N ALA A 436 -10.90 9.20 -16.65
CA ALA A 436 -11.72 10.41 -16.66
C ALA A 436 -13.22 10.15 -16.38
N SER A 437 -13.68 8.90 -16.52
CA SER A 437 -15.04 8.49 -16.17
C SER A 437 -15.21 8.20 -14.68
N ASP A 438 -14.09 7.98 -13.97
CA ASP A 438 -14.08 7.75 -12.53
C ASP A 438 -14.31 9.03 -11.74
N ARG A 439 -15.19 8.95 -10.75
CA ARG A 439 -15.37 10.01 -9.75
C ARG A 439 -14.44 9.79 -8.57
N LEU A 440 -13.47 10.69 -8.42
CA LEU A 440 -12.58 10.71 -7.27
C LEU A 440 -13.21 11.40 -6.05
N ARG A 441 -12.79 10.98 -4.86
CA ARG A 441 -13.04 11.70 -3.60
C ARG A 441 -12.25 13.01 -3.62
N ILE A 442 -12.74 13.99 -2.87
CA ILE A 442 -12.10 15.31 -2.75
C ILE A 442 -10.68 15.13 -2.18
N GLY A 443 -9.70 15.71 -2.88
CA GLY A 443 -8.29 15.68 -2.49
C GLY A 443 -7.49 14.51 -3.07
N ASP A 444 -8.18 13.50 -3.63
CA ASP A 444 -7.49 12.37 -4.25
C ASP A 444 -7.10 12.69 -5.69
N THR A 445 -6.00 12.09 -6.14
CA THR A 445 -5.49 12.22 -7.50
C THR A 445 -5.21 10.84 -8.09
N SER A 446 -5.37 10.73 -9.41
CA SER A 446 -5.02 9.51 -10.14
C SER A 446 -3.50 9.37 -10.25
N GLY A 447 -2.99 8.18 -9.98
CA GLY A 447 -1.62 7.77 -10.21
C GLY A 447 -1.40 7.06 -11.55
N GLY A 448 -2.44 6.91 -12.38
CA GLY A 448 -2.37 6.27 -13.69
C GLY A 448 -3.72 5.74 -14.17
N ASN A 449 -3.78 5.31 -15.43
CA ASN A 449 -5.03 4.83 -16.03
C ASN A 449 -5.50 3.50 -15.42
N TYR A 450 -6.81 3.33 -15.31
CA TYR A 450 -7.43 2.05 -14.96
C TYR A 450 -8.11 1.42 -16.19
N PRO A 451 -7.87 0.13 -16.50
CA PRO A 451 -6.69 -0.65 -16.10
C PRO A 451 -5.45 -0.29 -16.93
N ILE A 452 -4.28 -0.78 -16.53
CA ILE A 452 -3.07 -0.75 -17.36
C ILE A 452 -3.01 -2.05 -18.19
N LEU A 453 -2.69 -1.91 -19.49
CA LEU A 453 -2.52 -3.06 -20.39
C LEU A 453 -1.04 -3.29 -20.69
N ILE A 454 -0.56 -4.49 -20.39
CA ILE A 454 0.81 -4.93 -20.65
C ILE A 454 0.80 -6.14 -21.58
N THR A 455 1.85 -6.31 -22.37
CA THR A 455 2.06 -7.52 -23.17
C THR A 455 2.97 -8.48 -22.41
N SER A 456 2.51 -9.71 -22.21
CA SER A 456 3.26 -10.78 -21.57
C SER A 456 4.47 -11.21 -22.40
N ILE A 457 5.33 -12.06 -21.82
CA ILE A 457 6.47 -12.65 -22.54
C ILE A 457 6.04 -13.55 -23.72
N THR A 458 4.78 -14.01 -23.71
CA THR A 458 4.17 -14.83 -24.78
C THR A 458 3.39 -14.01 -25.80
N GLY A 459 3.34 -12.68 -25.66
CA GLY A 459 2.60 -11.80 -26.56
C GLY A 459 1.11 -11.67 -26.24
N GLU A 460 0.68 -12.12 -25.06
CA GLU A 460 -0.72 -12.07 -24.61
C GLU A 460 -1.00 -10.81 -23.78
N PRO A 461 -2.23 -10.27 -23.79
CA PRO A 461 -2.57 -9.13 -22.96
C PRO A 461 -2.65 -9.51 -21.47
N VAL A 462 -2.03 -8.69 -20.62
CA VAL A 462 -2.13 -8.76 -19.15
C VAL A 462 -2.74 -7.45 -18.66
N VAL A 463 -3.77 -7.56 -17.83
CA VAL A 463 -4.45 -6.41 -17.22
C VAL A 463 -3.88 -6.19 -15.83
N VAL A 464 -3.33 -5.00 -15.56
CA VAL A 464 -2.87 -4.61 -14.23
C VAL A 464 -3.85 -3.61 -13.63
N VAL A 465 -4.32 -3.88 -12.42
CA VAL A 465 -5.26 -3.04 -11.68
C VAL A 465 -4.75 -2.77 -10.27
N ASN A 466 -5.11 -1.61 -9.73
CA ASN A 466 -4.81 -1.23 -8.35
C ASN A 466 -5.83 -0.21 -7.86
N THR A 467 -5.97 -0.09 -6.55
CA THR A 467 -6.66 1.03 -5.89
C THR A 467 -5.76 1.62 -4.80
N THR A 468 -6.17 2.74 -4.23
CA THR A 468 -5.53 3.26 -3.01
C THR A 468 -6.02 2.54 -1.76
N SER A 469 -5.60 3.01 -0.59
CA SER A 469 -5.76 2.38 0.72
C SER A 469 -7.01 2.83 1.50
N ASN A 470 -7.12 2.37 2.74
CA ASN A 470 -8.03 2.87 3.77
C ASN A 470 -9.52 2.72 3.44
N TYR A 471 -9.91 1.63 2.76
CA TYR A 471 -11.30 1.37 2.32
C TYR A 471 -11.87 2.42 1.36
N LYS A 472 -11.06 3.37 0.84
CA LYS A 472 -11.56 4.56 0.12
C LYS A 472 -12.19 4.25 -1.24
N TYR A 473 -11.77 3.17 -1.90
CA TYR A 473 -12.25 2.77 -3.22
C TYR A 473 -12.41 1.25 -3.34
N VAL A 474 -13.38 0.82 -4.12
CA VAL A 474 -13.48 -0.55 -4.66
C VAL A 474 -13.03 -0.50 -6.12
N GLY A 475 -12.01 -1.28 -6.47
CA GLY A 475 -11.63 -1.45 -7.86
C GLY A 475 -12.59 -2.42 -8.55
N ARG A 476 -13.01 -2.09 -9.77
CA ARG A 476 -13.90 -2.94 -10.57
C ARG A 476 -13.32 -3.18 -11.94
N LEU A 477 -13.13 -4.45 -12.29
CA LEU A 477 -12.75 -4.89 -13.63
C LEU A 477 -13.78 -5.89 -14.14
N VAL A 478 -14.56 -5.49 -15.14
CA VAL A 478 -15.45 -6.31 -15.93
C VAL A 478 -14.77 -6.61 -17.27
N THR A 479 -14.55 -7.89 -17.54
CA THR A 479 -13.84 -8.34 -18.75
C THR A 479 -14.35 -9.69 -19.22
N GLU A 480 -14.30 -9.94 -20.53
CA GLU A 480 -14.58 -11.23 -21.13
C GLU A 480 -13.28 -11.97 -21.42
N PHE A 481 -13.33 -13.29 -21.30
CA PHE A 481 -12.27 -14.21 -21.68
C PHE A 481 -12.70 -15.00 -22.91
N ASP A 482 -11.76 -15.27 -23.81
CA ASP A 482 -11.99 -16.21 -24.91
C ASP A 482 -11.92 -17.68 -24.44
N SER A 483 -12.15 -18.62 -25.36
CA SER A 483 -12.13 -20.06 -25.05
C SER A 483 -10.74 -20.59 -24.66
N GLN A 484 -9.68 -19.85 -24.96
CA GLN A 484 -8.32 -20.15 -24.52
C GLN A 484 -8.00 -19.50 -23.17
N GLY A 485 -8.93 -18.72 -22.61
CA GLY A 485 -8.76 -18.06 -21.32
C GLY A 485 -7.97 -16.75 -21.41
N ARG A 486 -7.85 -16.15 -22.60
CA ARG A 486 -7.19 -14.84 -22.77
C ARG A 486 -8.19 -13.72 -22.60
N VAL A 487 -7.77 -12.63 -21.96
CA VAL A 487 -8.58 -11.42 -21.82
C VAL A 487 -8.87 -10.79 -23.18
N LEU A 488 -10.15 -10.51 -23.43
CA LEU A 488 -10.63 -9.76 -24.57
C LEU A 488 -10.58 -8.26 -24.24
N THR A 489 -9.45 -7.61 -24.49
CA THR A 489 -9.24 -6.19 -24.14
C THR A 489 -10.28 -5.25 -24.77
N GLN A 490 -10.87 -5.63 -25.90
CA GLN A 490 -11.95 -4.88 -26.57
C GLN A 490 -13.29 -4.89 -25.81
N THR A 491 -13.42 -5.70 -24.75
CA THR A 491 -14.61 -5.70 -23.90
C THR A 491 -14.42 -4.83 -22.65
N LEU A 492 -13.25 -4.23 -22.46
CA LEU A 492 -13.04 -3.28 -21.38
C LEU A 492 -13.82 -2.00 -21.69
N ASN A 493 -14.64 -1.58 -20.74
CA ASN A 493 -15.47 -0.38 -20.85
C ASN A 493 -15.10 0.58 -19.71
N PRO A 494 -14.52 1.76 -19.99
CA PRO A 494 -14.13 2.72 -18.95
C PRO A 494 -15.33 3.17 -18.10
N GLU A 495 -16.53 3.29 -18.68
CA GLU A 495 -17.74 3.67 -17.93
C GLU A 495 -18.19 2.61 -16.89
N ILE A 496 -17.64 1.39 -16.97
CA ILE A 496 -17.92 0.28 -16.05
C ILE A 496 -16.68 -0.03 -15.19
N ASN A 497 -15.49 0.03 -15.77
CA ASN A 497 -14.24 -0.38 -15.15
C ASN A 497 -13.53 0.82 -14.57
N GLY A 498 -13.13 0.73 -13.30
CA GLY A 498 -12.50 1.87 -12.65
C GLY A 498 -12.50 1.76 -11.13
N ALA A 499 -12.17 2.88 -10.49
CA ALA A 499 -12.13 3.01 -9.05
C ALA A 499 -13.42 3.65 -8.52
N TYR A 500 -14.22 2.85 -7.80
CA TYR A 500 -15.48 3.29 -7.22
C TYR A 500 -15.27 3.82 -5.81
N ALA A 501 -15.30 5.15 -5.65
CA ALA A 501 -15.19 5.81 -4.36
C ALA A 501 -16.27 5.31 -3.39
N THR A 502 -15.89 5.03 -2.14
CA THR A 502 -16.78 4.50 -1.09
C THR A 502 -17.31 5.60 -0.17
N ASP A 503 -17.59 6.78 -0.70
CA ASP A 503 -18.26 7.87 0.02
C ASP A 503 -19.79 7.80 -0.19
N GLU A 504 -20.52 8.78 0.33
CA GLU A 504 -21.98 8.85 0.19
C GLU A 504 -22.43 8.82 -1.28
N GLN A 505 -21.77 9.58 -2.15
CA GLN A 505 -22.14 9.65 -3.56
C GLN A 505 -21.84 8.33 -4.30
N GLY A 506 -20.81 7.60 -3.89
CA GLY A 506 -20.48 6.28 -4.43
C GLY A 506 -21.48 5.19 -4.05
N VAL A 507 -21.99 5.25 -2.81
CA VAL A 507 -23.11 4.40 -2.39
C VAL A 507 -24.33 4.67 -3.24
N ILE A 508 -24.65 5.94 -3.51
CA ILE A 508 -25.79 6.32 -4.37
C ILE A 508 -25.58 5.84 -5.81
N SER A 509 -24.40 6.09 -6.40
CA SER A 509 -24.12 5.75 -7.80
C SER A 509 -24.10 4.25 -8.08
N THR A 510 -23.94 3.43 -7.05
CA THR A 510 -23.97 1.96 -7.14
C THR A 510 -25.30 1.35 -6.71
N GLY A 511 -26.35 2.17 -6.56
CA GLY A 511 -27.72 1.69 -6.34
C GLY A 511 -28.17 1.71 -4.89
N ASN A 512 -27.43 2.37 -3.99
CA ASN A 512 -27.78 2.59 -2.59
C ASN A 512 -28.09 1.28 -1.83
N ALA A 513 -27.31 0.24 -2.08
CA ALA A 513 -27.48 -1.04 -1.42
C ALA A 513 -27.15 -0.94 0.08
N ASN A 514 -27.86 -1.71 0.91
CA ASN A 514 -27.58 -1.75 2.33
C ASN A 514 -26.20 -2.37 2.62
N PRO A 515 -25.43 -1.86 3.60
CA PRO A 515 -24.21 -2.51 4.05
C PRO A 515 -24.52 -3.85 4.72
N ASN A 516 -23.51 -4.73 4.79
CA ASN A 516 -23.62 -5.95 5.58
C ASN A 516 -23.86 -5.59 7.06
N PRO A 517 -24.93 -6.09 7.71
CA PRO A 517 -25.23 -5.79 9.11
C PRO A 517 -24.08 -6.12 10.07
N LYS A 518 -23.28 -7.15 9.77
CA LYS A 518 -22.14 -7.53 10.60
C LYS A 518 -21.03 -6.48 10.57
N ILE A 519 -20.81 -5.84 9.42
CA ILE A 519 -19.82 -4.75 9.30
C ILE A 519 -20.27 -3.57 10.13
N ILE A 520 -21.56 -3.20 10.07
CA ILE A 520 -22.13 -2.12 10.89
C ILE A 520 -21.97 -2.42 12.38
N GLU A 521 -22.26 -3.66 12.80
CA GLU A 521 -22.12 -4.09 14.20
C GLU A 521 -20.67 -3.94 14.69
N VAL A 522 -19.70 -4.43 13.90
CA VAL A 522 -18.28 -4.38 14.25
C VAL A 522 -17.76 -2.95 14.28
N THR A 523 -18.06 -2.14 13.26
CA THR A 523 -17.57 -0.75 13.22
C THR A 523 -18.22 0.11 14.30
N GLN A 524 -19.48 -0.13 14.67
CA GLN A 524 -20.08 0.58 15.80
C GLN A 524 -19.46 0.17 17.13
N ALA A 525 -19.16 -1.12 17.33
CA ALA A 525 -18.49 -1.58 18.55
C ALA A 525 -17.07 -0.99 18.67
N LEU A 526 -16.31 -0.99 17.58
CA LEU A 526 -14.99 -0.34 17.50
C LEU A 526 -15.11 1.16 17.77
N ARG A 527 -16.06 1.86 17.14
CA ARG A 527 -16.31 3.30 17.33
C ARG A 527 -16.55 3.62 18.81
N ASN A 528 -17.35 2.82 19.51
CA ASN A 528 -17.64 3.05 20.93
C ASN A 528 -16.37 2.95 21.79
N VAL A 529 -15.51 1.96 21.55
CA VAL A 529 -14.25 1.79 22.27
C VAL A 529 -13.27 2.91 21.94
N ILE A 530 -13.07 3.18 20.64
CA ILE A 530 -12.17 4.23 20.17
C ILE A 530 -12.60 5.57 20.75
N ASN A 531 -13.87 5.96 20.62
CA ASN A 531 -14.32 7.27 21.11
C ASN A 531 -14.24 7.38 22.64
N SER A 532 -14.50 6.29 23.37
CA SER A 532 -14.35 6.29 24.83
C SER A 532 -12.90 6.47 25.29
N LYS A 533 -11.93 5.91 24.57
CA LYS A 533 -10.50 6.00 24.92
C LYS A 533 -9.86 7.26 24.36
N ASP A 534 -10.22 7.63 23.14
CA ASP A 534 -9.62 8.75 22.43
C ASP A 534 -10.13 10.10 22.94
N GLY A 535 -11.33 10.15 23.52
CA GLY A 535 -11.89 11.34 24.18
C GLY A 535 -11.33 11.62 25.58
N GLU A 536 -10.49 10.73 26.13
CA GLU A 536 -9.79 10.96 27.39
C GLU A 536 -8.35 11.39 27.09
N THR A 537 -8.09 12.71 27.15
CA THR A 537 -6.79 13.30 26.78
C THR A 537 -5.95 13.68 28.00
N PHE A 538 -4.63 13.51 27.88
CA PHE A 538 -3.69 13.69 28.99
C PHE A 538 -2.60 14.73 28.72
N GLY A 539 -2.52 15.32 27.53
CA GLY A 539 -1.51 16.33 27.19
C GLY A 539 -1.43 16.55 25.68
N ARG A 540 -0.45 17.35 25.23
CA ARG A 540 -0.25 17.66 23.81
C ARG A 540 1.19 17.47 23.37
N THR A 541 1.39 17.20 22.09
CA THR A 541 2.70 17.23 21.43
C THR A 541 2.61 17.89 20.05
N ASN A 542 3.67 18.62 19.69
CA ASN A 542 3.85 19.24 18.39
C ASN A 542 4.73 18.38 17.45
N VAL A 543 5.19 17.22 17.92
CA VAL A 543 6.10 16.34 17.19
C VAL A 543 5.57 14.91 17.17
N TYR A 544 6.05 14.10 16.24
CA TYR A 544 5.88 12.66 16.29
C TYR A 544 6.72 12.07 17.42
N LEU A 545 6.12 11.18 18.22
CA LEU A 545 6.83 10.49 19.30
C LEU A 545 7.23 9.09 18.82
N ASN A 546 8.50 8.93 18.47
CA ASN A 546 9.05 7.74 17.84
C ASN A 546 9.07 6.54 18.81
N GLY A 547 8.16 5.59 18.58
CA GLY A 547 8.13 4.28 19.22
C GLY A 547 8.39 3.13 18.24
N GLU A 548 8.94 3.43 17.06
CA GLU A 548 9.13 2.44 15.99
C GLU A 548 10.13 1.37 16.41
N ARG A 549 9.81 0.11 16.12
CA ARG A 549 10.61 -1.06 16.51
C ARG A 549 12.08 -0.95 16.08
N ASN A 550 12.33 -0.37 14.91
CA ASN A 550 13.67 -0.25 14.32
C ASN A 550 14.52 0.86 14.96
N SER A 551 13.94 1.74 15.76
CA SER A 551 14.66 2.79 16.50
C SER A 551 14.62 2.53 18.00
N VAL A 552 13.43 2.36 18.59
CA VAL A 552 13.26 2.24 20.06
C VAL A 552 14.02 1.04 20.68
N ARG A 553 14.46 0.09 19.84
CA ARG A 553 15.21 -1.12 20.23
C ARG A 553 16.69 -1.09 19.87
N THR A 554 17.21 0.02 19.37
CA THR A 554 18.59 0.12 18.86
C THR A 554 19.26 1.44 19.16
N GLU A 555 18.48 2.50 19.42
CA GLU A 555 18.95 3.87 19.61
C GLU A 555 18.07 4.64 20.62
N GLU A 556 18.49 5.86 20.95
CA GLU A 556 17.66 6.79 21.70
C GLU A 556 16.41 7.15 20.91
N THR A 557 15.27 7.32 21.60
CA THR A 557 14.08 7.88 20.95
C THR A 557 13.40 8.88 21.87
N ASN A 558 12.74 9.88 21.29
CA ASN A 558 12.03 10.88 22.08
C ASN A 558 10.87 10.27 22.91
N LEU A 559 10.16 9.25 22.43
CA LEU A 559 9.15 8.51 23.22
C LEU A 559 9.80 7.64 24.30
N GLY A 560 10.93 7.00 23.98
CA GLY A 560 11.74 6.26 24.97
C GLY A 560 12.14 7.15 26.14
N ASN A 561 12.66 8.34 25.85
CA ASN A 561 13.00 9.35 26.85
C ASN A 561 11.77 9.81 27.64
N LEU A 562 10.70 10.21 26.95
CA LEU A 562 9.49 10.74 27.57
C LEU A 562 8.86 9.74 28.55
N THR A 563 8.76 8.47 28.17
CA THR A 563 8.18 7.44 29.05
C THR A 563 9.11 7.01 30.18
N SER A 564 10.43 7.06 29.97
CA SER A 564 11.41 6.80 31.03
C SER A 564 11.42 7.93 32.07
N ASP A 565 11.29 9.18 31.63
CA ASP A 565 11.20 10.37 32.50
C ASP A 565 9.87 10.38 33.27
N ALA A 566 8.77 9.96 32.64
CA ALA A 566 7.48 9.78 33.31
C ALA A 566 7.54 8.72 34.42
N ASN A 567 8.17 7.57 34.16
CA ASN A 567 8.41 6.55 35.17
C ASN A 567 9.25 7.09 36.34
N LEU A 568 10.32 7.83 36.04
CA LEU A 568 11.17 8.46 37.05
C LEU A 568 10.40 9.46 37.92
N ALA A 569 9.58 10.31 37.30
CA ALA A 569 8.77 11.30 38.00
C ALA A 569 7.71 10.63 38.91
N ALA A 570 7.03 9.59 38.43
CA ALA A 570 6.07 8.82 39.22
C ALA A 570 6.76 8.12 40.40
N ALA A 571 7.91 7.50 40.17
CA ALA A 571 8.70 6.84 41.21
C ALA A 571 9.18 7.81 42.30
N LYS A 572 9.62 9.02 41.93
CA LYS A 572 10.04 10.07 42.89
C LYS A 572 8.92 10.51 43.83
N ASN A 573 7.66 10.43 43.40
CA ASN A 573 6.51 10.71 44.28
C ASN A 573 6.30 9.62 45.33
N VAL A 574 6.78 8.40 45.09
CA VAL A 574 6.73 7.28 46.05
C VAL A 574 7.97 7.27 46.94
N ASP A 575 9.14 7.46 46.33
CA ASP A 575 10.44 7.47 47.00
C ASP A 575 11.33 8.57 46.38
N PRO A 576 11.50 9.73 47.06
CA PRO A 576 12.29 10.85 46.53
C PRO A 576 13.76 10.53 46.26
N SER A 577 14.29 9.41 46.78
CA SER A 577 15.67 8.99 46.53
C SER A 577 15.89 8.36 45.16
N VAL A 578 14.82 8.02 44.42
CA VAL A 578 14.90 7.44 43.07
C VAL A 578 15.54 8.44 42.12
N VAL A 579 16.61 8.02 41.46
CA VAL A 579 17.38 8.86 40.52
C VAL A 579 17.45 8.26 39.11
N ILE A 580 17.21 6.96 38.95
CA ILE A 580 17.34 6.25 37.67
C ILE A 580 16.00 5.64 37.26
N SER A 581 15.69 5.68 35.96
CA SER A 581 14.63 4.90 35.32
C SER A 581 15.21 4.08 34.18
N ILE A 582 14.92 2.78 34.15
CA ILE A 582 15.33 1.86 33.07
C ILE A 582 14.11 1.07 32.62
N LYS A 583 13.83 1.10 31.31
CA LYS A 583 12.84 0.23 30.67
C LYS A 583 13.38 -0.30 29.35
N ASN A 584 12.83 -1.40 28.85
CA ASN A 584 13.25 -2.01 27.60
C ASN A 584 12.43 -1.44 26.43
N GLY A 585 13.07 -1.21 25.28
CA GLY A 585 12.41 -0.79 24.05
C GLY A 585 11.36 -1.78 23.56
N GLY A 586 11.47 -3.06 23.93
CA GLY A 586 10.46 -4.09 23.67
C GLY A 586 9.11 -3.83 24.34
N GLY A 587 9.09 -3.05 25.43
CA GLY A 587 7.88 -2.62 26.13
C GLY A 587 7.16 -1.45 25.47
N ILE A 588 7.83 -0.69 24.59
CA ILE A 588 7.23 0.37 23.77
C ILE A 588 6.85 -0.25 22.43
N ARG A 589 5.55 -0.22 22.14
CA ARG A 589 4.93 -1.05 21.11
C ARG A 589 4.55 -0.29 19.85
N GLU A 590 4.26 0.99 20.01
CA GLU A 590 3.85 1.88 18.93
C GLU A 590 4.37 3.29 19.21
N ALA A 591 4.47 4.06 18.14
CA ALA A 591 4.64 5.51 18.21
C ALA A 591 3.33 6.21 18.60
N ILE A 592 3.45 7.47 19.05
CA ILE A 592 2.32 8.37 19.23
C ILE A 592 2.41 9.46 18.16
N GLY A 593 1.46 9.44 17.23
CA GLY A 593 1.45 10.26 16.02
C GLY A 593 0.96 9.47 14.82
N ALA A 594 1.09 10.04 13.63
CA ALA A 594 0.76 9.37 12.37
C ALA A 594 1.89 9.54 11.36
N VAL A 595 1.96 8.62 10.40
CA VAL A 595 2.82 8.74 9.22
C VAL A 595 1.88 8.93 8.02
N ILE A 596 1.98 10.05 7.32
CA ILE A 596 1.16 10.31 6.13
C ILE A 596 1.81 9.64 4.92
N GLY A 597 0.99 8.99 4.08
CA GLY A 597 1.39 8.52 2.75
C GLY A 597 2.47 7.44 2.76
N ALA A 598 2.33 6.38 3.55
CA ALA A 598 3.25 5.24 3.47
C ALA A 598 3.04 4.44 2.16
N GLY A 599 3.31 5.05 1.00
CA GLY A 599 3.08 4.48 -0.33
C GLY A 599 2.66 5.52 -1.38
N GLY A 600 3.16 5.40 -2.61
CA GLY A 600 2.72 6.17 -3.78
C GLY A 600 3.57 7.40 -4.14
N ASN A 601 3.09 8.18 -5.12
CA ASN A 601 3.74 9.42 -5.60
C ASN A 601 3.37 10.67 -4.76
N ASP A 602 2.83 10.50 -3.54
CA ASP A 602 2.53 11.64 -2.65
C ASP A 602 3.86 12.30 -2.23
N PRO A 603 4.06 13.60 -2.50
CA PRO A 603 5.28 14.30 -2.07
C PRO A 603 5.46 14.34 -0.55
N ASN A 604 4.42 14.05 0.23
CA ASN A 604 4.45 13.97 1.69
C ASN A 604 4.53 12.51 2.21
N ALA A 605 4.71 11.54 1.32
CA ALA A 605 4.82 10.14 1.67
C ALA A 605 5.93 9.88 2.71
N GLY A 606 5.58 9.22 3.80
CA GLY A 606 6.48 8.95 4.93
C GLY A 606 6.61 10.11 5.93
N GLN A 607 5.83 11.20 5.80
CA GLN A 607 5.90 12.32 6.74
C GLN A 607 5.35 11.92 8.11
N LYS A 608 6.21 11.99 9.14
CA LYS A 608 5.84 11.77 10.54
C LYS A 608 5.24 13.04 11.13
N ILE A 609 4.00 12.95 11.62
CA ILE A 609 3.22 14.06 12.16
C ILE A 609 2.70 13.77 13.58
N PRO A 610 2.37 14.79 14.38
CA PRO A 610 1.74 14.61 15.70
C PRO A 610 0.40 13.88 15.61
N PRO A 611 -0.20 13.47 16.75
CA PRO A 611 -1.51 12.82 16.78
C PRO A 611 -2.55 13.60 15.97
N LEU A 612 -3.29 12.89 15.13
CA LEU A 612 -4.39 13.46 14.37
C LEU A 612 -5.58 13.78 15.28
N ALA A 613 -6.38 14.76 14.88
CA ALA A 613 -7.66 15.05 15.53
C ALA A 613 -8.65 13.89 15.32
N ASN A 614 -9.53 13.68 16.31
CA ASN A 614 -10.70 12.82 16.18
C ASN A 614 -11.95 13.59 16.61
N PRO A 615 -12.62 14.27 15.65
CA PRO A 615 -13.81 15.07 15.94
C PRO A 615 -14.94 14.28 16.62
N SER A 616 -15.06 12.99 16.33
CA SER A 616 -16.11 12.13 16.90
C SER A 616 -15.90 11.81 18.39
N ALA A 617 -14.66 11.95 18.87
CA ALA A 617 -14.28 11.80 20.27
C ALA A 617 -14.01 13.14 20.97
N GLY A 618 -14.04 14.26 20.23
CA GLY A 618 -13.69 15.58 20.74
C GLY A 618 -12.19 15.83 20.93
N LYS A 619 -11.33 14.97 20.35
CA LYS A 619 -9.86 15.10 20.42
C LYS A 619 -9.36 16.06 19.34
N GLU A 620 -8.59 17.05 19.74
CA GLU A 620 -7.90 17.98 18.84
C GLU A 620 -6.58 17.42 18.31
N ALA A 621 -6.07 18.00 17.21
CA ALA A 621 -4.75 17.66 16.70
C ALA A 621 -3.67 17.94 17.74
N GLY A 622 -2.69 17.04 17.81
CA GLY A 622 -1.58 17.06 18.76
C GLY A 622 -1.94 16.57 20.17
N GLU A 623 -3.21 16.37 20.52
CA GLU A 623 -3.57 15.80 21.82
C GLU A 623 -3.21 14.33 21.91
N ILE A 624 -2.71 13.92 23.09
CA ILE A 624 -2.36 12.54 23.40
C ILE A 624 -3.50 11.96 24.25
N SER A 625 -4.15 10.93 23.75
CA SER A 625 -5.29 10.28 24.41
C SER A 625 -4.90 9.02 25.18
N ARG A 626 -5.85 8.49 25.97
CA ARG A 626 -5.72 7.16 26.57
C ARG A 626 -5.44 6.09 25.52
N LEU A 627 -6.06 6.20 24.35
CA LEU A 627 -5.86 5.26 23.25
C LEU A 627 -4.41 5.28 22.76
N ASP A 628 -3.81 6.46 22.60
CA ASP A 628 -2.41 6.60 22.19
C ASP A 628 -1.45 5.96 23.23
N ILE A 629 -1.71 6.21 24.51
CA ILE A 629 -0.92 5.66 25.62
C ILE A 629 -1.07 4.14 25.72
N GLU A 630 -2.29 3.62 25.68
CA GLU A 630 -2.57 2.18 25.74
C GLU A 630 -1.93 1.45 24.55
N ASN A 631 -1.99 2.02 23.34
CA ASN A 631 -1.38 1.43 22.15
C ASN A 631 0.14 1.40 22.21
N SER A 632 0.75 2.45 22.78
CA SER A 632 2.21 2.56 22.91
C SER A 632 2.74 1.69 24.05
N LEU A 633 2.03 1.58 25.17
CA LEU A 633 2.45 0.87 26.39
C LEU A 633 1.49 -0.28 26.74
N ARG A 634 1.26 -1.18 25.79
CA ARG A 634 0.15 -2.19 25.80
C ARG A 634 0.09 -3.10 27.03
N PHE A 635 1.24 -3.37 27.65
CA PHE A 635 1.30 -4.29 28.79
C PHE A 635 0.96 -3.61 30.13
N ASN A 636 0.97 -2.27 30.18
CA ASN A 636 0.81 -1.48 31.39
C ASN A 636 1.61 -2.04 32.58
N ASN A 637 2.91 -2.29 32.35
CA ASN A 637 3.77 -2.88 33.38
C ASN A 637 3.77 -1.99 34.63
N GLN A 638 3.82 -2.63 35.80
CA GLN A 638 3.91 -1.91 37.07
C GLN A 638 5.31 -1.36 37.28
N LEU A 639 5.43 -0.22 37.94
CA LEU A 639 6.72 0.35 38.30
C LEU A 639 7.23 -0.30 39.60
N THR A 640 8.41 -0.90 39.51
CA THR A 640 9.12 -1.56 40.61
C THR A 640 10.36 -0.76 40.97
N LEU A 641 10.51 -0.40 42.24
CA LEU A 641 11.70 0.26 42.77
C LEU A 641 12.72 -0.77 43.24
N LEU A 642 13.97 -0.62 42.82
CA LEU A 642 15.11 -1.46 43.18
C LEU A 642 16.27 -0.58 43.65
N THR A 643 17.15 -1.13 44.46
CA THR A 643 18.43 -0.51 44.80
C THR A 643 19.53 -1.29 44.12
N LEU A 644 20.29 -0.65 43.23
CA LEU A 644 21.40 -1.26 42.51
C LEU A 644 22.71 -0.69 43.01
N THR A 645 23.74 -1.54 43.15
CA THR A 645 25.10 -1.03 43.27
C THR A 645 25.60 -0.48 41.93
N ALA A 646 26.65 0.34 41.95
CA ALA A 646 27.30 0.83 40.72
C ALA A 646 27.72 -0.32 39.78
N GLN A 647 28.26 -1.40 40.34
CA GLN A 647 28.61 -2.59 39.56
C GLN A 647 27.39 -3.28 38.94
N GLN A 648 26.31 -3.42 39.69
CA GLN A 648 25.07 -4.02 39.18
C GLN A 648 24.41 -3.16 38.10
N LEU A 649 24.45 -1.83 38.26
CA LEU A 649 23.97 -0.89 37.26
C LEU A 649 24.74 -1.03 35.94
N GLN A 650 26.07 -1.11 35.99
CA GLN A 650 26.88 -1.39 34.79
C GLN A 650 26.44 -2.71 34.12
N GLN A 651 26.27 -3.78 34.90
CA GLN A 651 25.83 -5.10 34.36
C GLN A 651 24.46 -5.02 33.69
N VAL A 652 23.52 -4.24 34.24
CA VAL A 652 22.18 -4.04 33.66
C VAL A 652 22.25 -3.32 32.32
N ILE A 653 23.05 -2.25 32.21
CA ILE A 653 23.19 -1.50 30.95
C ILE A 653 23.94 -2.34 29.91
N GLU A 654 25.01 -3.05 30.31
CA GLU A 654 25.73 -4.00 29.46
C GLU A 654 24.81 -5.08 28.88
N HIS A 655 23.93 -5.66 29.71
CA HIS A 655 22.93 -6.63 29.25
C HIS A 655 22.01 -6.04 28.19
N GLY A 656 21.55 -4.80 28.40
CA GLY A 656 20.65 -4.12 27.49
C GLY A 656 21.24 -3.93 26.09
N VAL A 657 22.53 -3.63 25.99
CA VAL A 657 23.21 -3.42 24.69
C VAL A 657 23.95 -4.66 24.16
N ALA A 658 23.90 -5.80 24.85
CA ALA A 658 24.68 -7.00 24.52
C ALA A 658 24.34 -7.59 23.14
N ASP A 659 23.08 -7.52 22.72
CA ASP A 659 22.59 -8.10 21.46
C ASP A 659 22.51 -7.08 20.32
N SER A 660 22.89 -5.82 20.57
CA SER A 660 22.88 -4.78 19.55
C SER A 660 23.87 -5.13 18.43
N ALA A 661 23.41 -5.06 17.19
CA ALA A 661 24.21 -5.24 15.99
C ALA A 661 23.46 -4.67 14.78
N PRO A 662 24.14 -4.37 13.66
CA PRO A 662 23.47 -3.90 12.44
C PRO A 662 22.30 -4.82 12.03
N GLY A 663 21.12 -4.23 11.82
CA GLY A 663 19.89 -4.94 11.42
C GLY A 663 19.22 -5.78 12.51
N ARG A 664 19.74 -5.81 13.74
CA ARG A 664 19.13 -6.51 14.88
C ARG A 664 18.32 -5.54 15.73
N THR A 665 17.08 -5.92 16.07
CA THR A 665 16.16 -5.10 16.91
C THR A 665 15.77 -5.82 18.21
N PRO A 666 16.73 -6.07 19.12
CA PRO A 666 16.50 -6.83 20.35
C PRO A 666 15.56 -6.09 21.30
N GLY A 667 14.56 -6.79 21.85
CA GLY A 667 13.60 -6.18 22.81
C GLY A 667 14.26 -5.58 24.05
N ARG A 668 15.40 -6.15 24.46
CA ARG A 668 16.13 -5.80 25.69
C ARG A 668 16.86 -4.46 25.67
N PHE A 669 16.90 -3.75 24.55
CA PHE A 669 17.63 -2.47 24.46
C PHE A 669 17.05 -1.45 25.46
N PRO A 670 17.87 -0.77 26.29
CA PRO A 670 17.35 0.06 27.37
C PRO A 670 17.02 1.47 26.90
N GLN A 671 15.81 1.94 27.15
CA GLN A 671 15.45 3.35 27.20
C GLN A 671 15.57 3.82 28.66
N VAL A 672 16.07 5.05 28.87
CA VAL A 672 16.55 5.48 30.18
C VAL A 672 16.13 6.90 30.56
N GLY A 673 16.07 7.17 31.86
CA GLY A 673 15.88 8.50 32.43
C GLY A 673 16.73 8.69 33.68
N GLY A 674 17.29 9.89 33.87
CA GLY A 674 18.20 10.22 34.98
C GLY A 674 19.61 9.62 34.84
N ILE A 675 19.94 9.03 33.69
CA ILE A 675 21.28 8.59 33.32
C ILE A 675 21.55 8.89 31.86
N ALA A 676 22.82 9.03 31.50
CA ALA A 676 23.31 9.01 30.13
C ALA A 676 24.44 7.98 30.00
N PHE A 677 24.54 7.30 28.86
CA PHE A 677 25.58 6.31 28.63
C PHE A 677 25.99 6.21 27.16
N SER A 678 27.20 5.71 26.93
CA SER A 678 27.75 5.43 25.61
C SER A 678 28.14 3.96 25.48
N PHE A 679 28.05 3.41 24.28
CA PHE A 679 28.46 2.04 24.01
C PHE A 679 29.15 1.88 22.66
N ASP A 680 30.09 0.93 22.58
CA ASP A 680 30.84 0.59 21.37
C ASP A 680 30.52 -0.84 20.92
N LEU A 681 29.93 -0.95 19.73
CA LEU A 681 29.57 -2.23 19.11
C LEU A 681 30.77 -3.09 18.72
N ASN A 682 31.96 -2.50 18.59
CA ASN A 682 33.20 -3.23 18.29
C ASN A 682 33.77 -3.95 19.52
N ARG A 683 33.26 -3.65 20.72
CA ARG A 683 33.67 -4.32 21.95
C ARG A 683 32.84 -5.60 22.18
N PRO A 684 33.44 -6.63 22.81
CA PRO A 684 32.71 -7.85 23.15
C PRO A 684 31.48 -7.56 24.00
N ALA A 685 30.39 -8.30 23.78
CA ALA A 685 29.20 -8.21 24.62
C ALA A 685 29.56 -8.39 26.11
N GLY A 686 29.01 -7.54 26.97
CA GLY A 686 29.37 -7.45 28.39
C GLY A 686 30.53 -6.49 28.71
N ASN A 687 31.17 -5.89 27.70
CA ASN A 687 32.18 -4.83 27.84
C ASN A 687 31.94 -3.67 26.84
N ARG A 688 30.70 -3.47 26.41
CA ARG A 688 30.33 -2.48 25.39
C ARG A 688 30.18 -1.09 25.94
N VAL A 689 29.76 -0.93 27.19
CA VAL A 689 29.55 0.39 27.82
C VAL A 689 30.90 1.06 28.01
N VAL A 690 31.05 2.27 27.48
CA VAL A 690 32.30 3.06 27.57
C VAL A 690 32.17 4.16 28.62
N SER A 691 31.05 4.87 28.63
CA SER A 691 30.72 5.86 29.63
C SER A 691 29.32 5.63 30.19
N LEU A 692 29.13 5.86 31.48
CA LEU A 692 27.82 5.83 32.14
C LEU A 692 27.83 6.84 33.29
N ALA A 693 26.89 7.79 33.24
CA ALA A 693 26.77 8.88 34.20
C ALA A 693 25.33 8.98 34.73
N ILE A 694 25.19 9.36 36.00
CA ILE A 694 23.90 9.73 36.61
C ILE A 694 23.69 11.22 36.43
N GLU A 695 22.52 11.63 35.98
CA GLU A 695 22.20 13.01 35.66
C GLU A 695 21.05 13.55 36.52
N ASP A 696 21.13 14.84 36.88
CA ASP A 696 20.01 15.55 37.49
C ASP A 696 18.94 15.94 36.44
N ALA A 697 17.86 16.59 36.89
CA ALA A 697 16.77 17.01 36.00
C ALA A 697 17.17 18.07 34.96
N ASN A 698 18.34 18.70 35.11
CA ASN A 698 18.88 19.68 34.17
C ASN A 698 19.93 19.05 33.22
N GLY A 699 20.18 17.74 33.33
CA GLY A 699 21.21 17.04 32.56
C GLY A 699 22.63 17.23 33.09
N ASN A 700 22.80 17.72 34.33
CA ASN A 700 24.14 17.81 34.92
C ASN A 700 24.55 16.46 35.49
N THR A 701 25.79 16.04 35.20
CA THR A 701 26.37 14.83 35.82
C THR A 701 26.50 15.00 37.34
N THR A 702 25.91 14.07 38.08
CA THR A 702 25.95 14.00 39.56
C THR A 702 26.83 12.86 40.07
N ASP A 703 27.01 11.79 39.30
CA ASP A 703 27.92 10.67 39.57
C ASP A 703 28.40 10.08 38.24
N VAL A 704 29.66 9.65 38.18
CA VAL A 704 30.24 8.91 37.04
C VAL A 704 30.39 7.45 37.47
N VAL A 705 29.66 6.55 36.79
CA VAL A 705 29.62 5.12 37.08
C VAL A 705 30.66 4.35 36.28
N VAL A 706 30.75 4.63 34.98
CA VAL A 706 31.73 4.01 34.08
C VAL A 706 32.43 5.11 33.31
N GLN A 707 33.75 5.05 33.20
CA GLN A 707 34.56 5.91 32.34
C GLN A 707 35.61 5.06 31.62
N ASN A 708 35.78 5.26 30.32
CA ASN A 708 36.70 4.47 29.49
C ASN A 708 36.47 2.94 29.58
N GLY A 709 35.23 2.54 29.82
CA GLY A 709 34.81 1.14 30.02
C GLY A 709 35.21 0.53 31.35
N GLN A 710 35.64 1.33 32.33
CA GLN A 710 35.99 0.88 33.67
C GLN A 710 35.06 1.52 34.70
N LEU A 711 34.72 0.76 35.74
CA LEU A 711 33.92 1.26 36.85
C LEU A 711 34.68 2.34 37.61
N VAL A 712 34.02 3.45 37.94
CA VAL A 712 34.58 4.57 38.69
C VAL A 712 33.99 4.59 40.10
N GLY A 713 34.83 4.87 41.10
CA GLY A 713 34.41 4.96 42.51
C GLY A 713 34.16 3.61 43.19
N ASP A 714 33.47 3.64 44.34
CA ASP A 714 33.14 2.43 45.10
C ASP A 714 32.11 1.58 44.33
N PRO A 715 32.42 0.30 43.96
CA PRO A 715 31.50 -0.57 43.25
C PRO A 715 30.19 -0.84 43.99
N ASN A 716 30.19 -0.69 45.32
CA ASN A 716 29.05 -1.00 46.19
C ASN A 716 28.17 0.21 46.50
N ARG A 717 28.56 1.43 46.08
CA ARG A 717 27.67 2.60 46.24
C ARG A 717 26.38 2.35 45.48
N THR A 718 25.27 2.81 46.05
CA THR A 718 23.94 2.40 45.59
C THR A 718 23.14 3.53 44.97
N PHE A 719 22.35 3.18 43.95
CA PHE A 719 21.41 4.07 43.29
C PHE A 719 20.01 3.49 43.36
N ARG A 720 19.06 4.31 43.81
CA ARG A 720 17.65 3.93 43.81
C ARG A 720 17.11 4.10 42.38
N THR A 721 16.56 3.01 41.85
CA THR A 721 16.20 2.84 40.44
C THR A 721 14.75 2.39 40.33
N VAL A 722 13.99 2.97 39.40
CA VAL A 722 12.71 2.42 38.96
C VAL A 722 12.90 1.62 37.67
N THR A 723 12.24 0.47 37.59
CA THR A 723 12.12 -0.30 36.36
C THR A 723 10.71 -0.88 36.24
N LEU A 724 10.45 -1.65 35.18
CA LEU A 724 9.19 -2.35 34.98
C LEU A 724 9.21 -3.69 35.71
N ASN A 725 8.09 -4.10 36.31
CA ASN A 725 7.97 -5.40 36.99
C ASN A 725 8.32 -6.60 36.07
N PHE A 726 8.03 -6.50 34.78
CA PHE A 726 8.48 -7.46 33.76
C PHE A 726 10.01 -7.63 33.79
N LEU A 727 10.78 -6.54 33.83
CA LEU A 727 12.24 -6.60 33.89
C LEU A 727 12.72 -7.03 35.27
N ALA A 728 12.15 -6.47 36.34
CA ALA A 728 12.51 -6.82 37.72
C ALA A 728 12.41 -8.32 38.01
N THR A 729 11.52 -9.03 37.31
CA THR A 729 11.32 -10.49 37.41
C THR A 729 12.11 -11.31 36.38
N GLY A 730 13.00 -10.69 35.61
CA GLY A 730 13.90 -11.36 34.66
C GLY A 730 13.45 -11.35 33.20
N GLY A 731 12.40 -10.60 32.87
CA GLY A 731 11.96 -10.36 31.49
C GLY A 731 13.09 -9.83 30.62
N ASP A 732 13.08 -10.21 29.33
CA ASP A 732 14.17 -9.93 28.38
C ASP A 732 15.57 -10.36 28.85
N GLY A 733 15.63 -11.29 29.82
CA GLY A 733 16.86 -11.84 30.39
C GLY A 733 17.57 -10.90 31.36
N TYR A 734 16.95 -9.80 31.79
CA TYR A 734 17.59 -8.84 32.68
C TYR A 734 18.02 -9.48 34.01
N PRO A 735 19.21 -9.14 34.53
CA PRO A 735 19.83 -9.86 35.65
C PRO A 735 19.26 -9.51 37.03
N PHE A 736 18.22 -8.69 37.14
CA PHE A 736 17.67 -8.22 38.43
C PHE A 736 17.40 -9.33 39.45
N PRO A 737 16.83 -10.50 39.08
CA PRO A 737 16.60 -11.60 40.03
C PRO A 737 17.88 -12.21 40.62
N ASN A 738 19.04 -12.01 39.97
CA ASN A 738 20.32 -12.55 40.40
C ASN A 738 21.04 -11.64 41.40
N PHE A 739 20.53 -10.44 41.64
CA PHE A 739 21.15 -9.47 42.53
C PHE A 739 20.64 -9.65 43.97
N PRO A 740 21.52 -9.95 44.94
CA PRO A 740 21.11 -10.00 46.34
C PRO A 740 20.76 -8.59 46.84
N ALA A 741 19.79 -8.50 47.75
CA ALA A 741 19.45 -7.27 48.50
C ALA A 741 18.98 -6.06 47.66
N THR A 742 18.35 -6.28 46.50
CA THR A 742 17.77 -5.18 45.68
C THR A 742 16.54 -4.49 46.30
N ASN A 743 15.95 -5.08 47.35
CA ASN A 743 14.77 -4.60 48.06
C ASN A 743 13.65 -4.08 47.11
N PRO A 744 13.06 -4.98 46.29
CA PRO A 744 12.03 -4.62 45.33
C PRO A 744 10.80 -4.07 46.06
N VAL A 745 10.33 -2.90 45.64
CA VAL A 745 9.09 -2.29 46.12
C VAL A 745 8.19 -1.99 44.92
N GLU A 746 7.07 -2.68 44.83
CA GLU A 746 6.01 -2.35 43.85
C GLU A 746 5.33 -1.04 44.26
N THR A 747 5.29 -0.09 43.33
CA THR A 747 4.66 1.22 43.59
C THR A 747 3.13 1.17 43.54
N GLY A 748 2.56 0.14 42.90
CA GLY A 748 1.13 0.08 42.56
C GLY A 748 0.73 1.03 41.42
N ILE A 749 1.70 1.64 40.74
CA ILE A 749 1.49 2.55 39.61
C ILE A 749 1.90 1.81 38.32
N GLY A 750 0.98 1.76 37.35
CA GLY A 750 1.28 1.27 36.00
C GLY A 750 1.95 2.35 35.14
N GLU A 751 2.79 1.94 34.20
CA GLU A 751 3.49 2.86 33.29
C GLU A 751 2.56 3.73 32.44
N GLN A 752 1.34 3.26 32.11
CA GLN A 752 0.35 4.08 31.42
C GLN A 752 -0.14 5.23 32.29
N THR A 753 -0.43 4.96 33.56
CA THR A 753 -0.83 5.99 34.55
C THR A 753 0.32 6.95 34.82
N ALA A 754 1.56 6.45 34.89
CA ALA A 754 2.75 7.30 35.05
C ALA A 754 2.89 8.29 33.89
N LEU A 755 2.79 7.80 32.64
CA LEU A 755 2.83 8.65 31.44
C LEU A 755 1.67 9.64 31.40
N ALA A 756 0.43 9.19 31.61
CA ALA A 756 -0.76 10.03 31.59
C ALA A 756 -0.64 11.20 32.59
N ASN A 757 -0.28 10.91 33.84
CA ASN A 757 -0.10 11.93 34.87
C ASN A 757 1.05 12.90 34.51
N TYR A 758 2.15 12.38 33.99
CA TYR A 758 3.30 13.20 33.58
C TYR A 758 2.93 14.17 32.45
N LEU A 759 2.22 13.68 31.43
CA LEU A 759 1.69 14.50 30.35
C LEU A 759 0.72 15.56 30.88
N THR A 760 -0.16 15.21 31.81
CA THR A 760 -1.18 16.16 32.31
C THR A 760 -0.54 17.28 33.10
N GLN A 761 0.48 16.95 33.90
CA GLN A 761 1.18 17.93 34.72
C GLN A 761 2.08 18.86 33.92
N ARG A 762 2.69 18.38 32.84
CA ARG A 762 3.74 19.14 32.11
C ARG A 762 3.35 19.62 30.73
N PHE A 763 2.48 18.90 30.04
CA PHE A 763 2.21 19.12 28.62
C PHE A 763 0.73 19.33 28.27
N ALA A 764 -0.14 19.56 29.27
CA ALA A 764 -1.52 19.94 29.02
C ALA A 764 -1.64 21.32 28.33
N ASN A 765 -0.86 22.31 28.81
CA ASN A 765 -0.91 23.68 28.29
C ASN A 765 0.24 24.04 27.35
N THR A 766 1.38 23.38 27.49
CA THR A 766 2.58 23.60 26.66
C THR A 766 2.93 22.29 25.97
N PRO A 767 2.69 22.13 24.67
CA PRO A 767 2.92 20.86 24.00
C PRO A 767 4.37 20.39 24.11
N PHE A 768 4.57 19.09 24.25
CA PHE A 768 5.89 18.47 24.11
C PHE A 768 6.42 18.74 22.69
N ASN A 769 7.62 19.29 22.59
CA ASN A 769 8.16 19.83 21.33
C ASN A 769 9.61 19.39 21.06
N VAL A 770 10.06 18.27 21.64
CA VAL A 770 11.39 17.70 21.38
C VAL A 770 11.27 16.66 20.28
N ALA A 771 11.63 17.04 19.06
CA ALA A 771 11.64 16.13 17.92
C ALA A 771 12.62 14.98 18.16
N ASP A 772 12.27 13.81 17.63
CA ASP A 772 13.20 12.69 17.54
C ASP A 772 14.38 13.07 16.62
N VAL A 773 15.58 12.66 17.01
CA VAL A 773 16.80 12.91 16.24
C VAL A 773 17.47 11.58 15.95
N GLY A 774 18.29 11.51 14.89
CA GLY A 774 19.00 10.27 14.57
C GLY A 774 20.20 10.02 15.48
N VAL A 775 20.74 8.80 15.43
CA VAL A 775 21.88 8.29 16.23
C VAL A 775 23.10 9.20 16.35
N THR A 776 23.33 10.06 15.36
CA THR A 776 24.47 10.99 15.34
C THR A 776 24.27 12.17 16.29
N GLN A 777 23.04 12.40 16.75
CA GLN A 777 22.60 13.51 17.58
C GLN A 777 22.12 13.07 18.97
N ASP A 778 21.92 11.77 19.21
CA ASP A 778 21.57 11.17 20.52
C ASP A 778 22.53 11.61 21.63
N THR A 779 22.00 12.17 22.72
CA THR A 779 22.80 12.70 23.83
C THR A 779 22.76 11.82 25.07
N ARG A 780 21.63 11.14 25.31
CA ARG A 780 21.40 10.28 26.48
C ARG A 780 21.89 8.85 26.25
N ILE A 781 21.73 8.33 25.02
CA ILE A 781 22.16 6.97 24.66
C ILE A 781 23.06 7.03 23.41
N GLN A 782 24.38 7.03 23.59
CA GLN A 782 25.32 7.30 22.51
C GLN A 782 25.92 6.02 21.92
N ASN A 783 25.62 5.72 20.66
CA ASN A 783 26.32 4.68 19.92
C ASN A 783 27.62 5.24 19.33
N LEU A 784 28.76 4.74 19.80
CA LEU A 784 30.08 5.24 19.40
C LEU A 784 30.48 4.87 17.96
N ALA A 785 29.71 4.00 17.29
CA ALA A 785 29.84 3.80 15.86
C ALA A 785 29.30 4.99 15.04
N ALA A 786 28.45 5.85 15.61
CA ALA A 786 27.78 6.94 14.94
C ALA A 786 28.23 8.34 15.39
N ARG A 787 28.74 8.47 16.62
CA ARG A 787 29.17 9.75 17.20
C ARG A 787 30.30 9.60 18.21
N ASN A 788 30.95 10.71 18.52
CA ASN A 788 31.93 10.78 19.61
C ASN A 788 31.22 10.69 20.98
N ASP A 789 31.93 10.12 21.96
CA ASP A 789 31.48 10.07 23.34
C ASP A 789 31.49 11.46 23.98
N THR A 790 30.32 11.92 24.41
CA THR A 790 30.17 13.20 25.14
C THR A 790 29.43 13.03 26.46
N VAL A 791 29.27 11.80 26.97
CA VAL A 791 28.50 11.51 28.19
C VAL A 791 29.16 12.12 29.42
N ILE A 792 30.49 12.04 29.52
CA ILE A 792 31.27 12.63 30.62
C ILE A 792 31.96 13.88 30.08
N SER A 793 31.39 15.05 30.36
CA SER A 793 31.98 16.33 29.98
C SER A 793 33.26 16.59 30.78
N GLY A 794 34.44 16.28 30.22
CA GLY A 794 35.71 16.42 30.93
C GLY A 794 37.01 16.06 30.22
N THR A 795 37.02 15.54 28.99
CA THR A 795 38.26 15.31 28.24
C THR A 795 38.25 16.12 26.95
N THR A 796 38.89 17.29 27.01
CA THR A 796 39.36 17.99 25.81
C THR A 796 40.28 17.06 25.00
N ALA A 797 40.40 17.31 23.70
CA ALA A 797 41.18 16.56 22.71
C ALA A 797 42.67 16.26 23.06
N ALA A 798 43.17 16.69 24.23
CA ALA A 798 44.53 16.51 24.71
C ALA A 798 44.86 15.08 25.19
N GLU A 799 43.89 14.26 25.60
CA GLU A 799 44.17 12.88 26.04
C GLU A 799 44.16 11.84 24.91
N SER A 800 43.60 12.16 23.74
CA SER A 800 43.70 11.27 22.56
C SER A 800 45.11 11.22 21.95
N LEU A 801 45.98 12.15 22.33
CA LEU A 801 47.37 12.22 21.85
C LEU A 801 48.37 11.49 22.77
N SER A 802 47.98 11.11 24.00
CA SER A 802 48.87 10.41 24.94
C SER A 802 48.76 8.88 24.88
N SER A 803 47.70 8.33 24.27
CA SER A 803 47.52 6.88 24.09
C SER A 803 48.14 6.32 22.80
N MET A 804 48.72 7.18 21.95
CA MET A 804 49.33 6.81 20.67
C MET A 804 50.86 6.64 20.73
N GLN A 805 51.43 6.49 21.93
CA GLN A 805 52.88 6.41 22.17
C GLN A 805 53.31 5.15 22.94
N LEU A 806 52.76 3.97 22.62
CA LEU A 806 53.24 2.72 23.21
C LEU A 806 53.19 1.50 22.27
N PHE A 807 53.55 1.64 20.99
CA PHE A 807 53.97 0.47 20.17
C PHE A 807 54.91 0.92 19.05
N ASN A 808 56.22 0.73 19.26
CA ASN A 808 57.20 0.22 18.28
C ASN A 808 58.63 0.58 18.73
N ASP A 809 59.19 -0.24 19.62
CA ASP A 809 60.62 -0.53 19.57
C ASP A 809 60.78 -1.75 18.65
N ASP A 810 61.30 -1.49 17.46
CA ASP A 810 62.00 -2.40 16.52
C ASP A 810 61.65 -2.06 15.06
N PHE A 811 62.24 -0.99 14.53
CA PHE A 811 62.64 -1.02 13.12
C PHE A 811 63.79 -0.06 12.82
N VAL A 812 64.87 -0.64 12.31
CA VAL A 812 66.11 0.03 11.90
C VAL A 812 65.85 0.88 10.65
N MET A 813 66.34 2.13 10.70
CA MET A 813 66.41 3.07 9.59
C MET A 813 67.15 2.50 8.38
N THR A 814 66.55 2.62 7.18
CA THR A 814 67.33 2.82 5.95
C THR A 814 66.77 3.99 5.16
N ASP A 815 67.69 4.89 4.85
CA ASP A 815 67.60 6.18 4.21
C ASP A 815 67.23 6.03 2.71
N SER A 816 65.94 6.11 2.37
CA SER A 816 65.44 6.28 0.97
C SER A 816 63.91 6.47 0.93
N ALA A 817 63.38 7.57 1.45
CA ALA A 817 62.03 8.05 1.10
C ALA A 817 61.83 9.55 1.35
N MET A 818 62.91 10.33 1.34
CA MET A 818 62.86 11.79 1.49
C MET A 818 63.22 12.44 0.15
N LYS A 819 62.33 12.28 -0.84
CA LYS A 819 62.32 13.00 -2.12
C LYS A 819 61.03 12.67 -2.87
N ILE A 820 59.97 13.42 -2.56
CA ILE A 820 58.83 13.83 -3.39
C ILE A 820 57.82 14.39 -2.37
N LEU A 821 57.94 15.70 -2.08
CA LEU A 821 56.89 16.62 -1.57
C LEU A 821 57.54 17.93 -1.07
N GLU A 822 58.51 18.47 -1.83
CA GLU A 822 58.94 19.85 -1.70
C GLU A 822 58.81 20.51 -3.08
N GLN A 823 57.62 21.05 -3.36
CA GLN A 823 57.40 22.15 -4.30
C GLN A 823 55.92 22.53 -4.25
N SER A 824 55.56 23.47 -3.37
CA SER A 824 54.64 24.59 -3.67
C SER A 824 54.16 25.30 -2.40
N PHE A 825 55.05 25.96 -1.65
CA PHE A 825 54.64 27.08 -0.79
C PHE A 825 55.75 28.14 -0.77
N ALA A 826 55.48 29.25 -1.45
CA ALA A 826 56.19 30.51 -1.26
C ALA A 826 55.13 31.61 -1.12
N ASP A 827 55.13 32.21 0.06
CA ASP A 827 54.45 33.43 0.54
C ASP A 827 55.02 34.69 -0.16
N PRO A 828 54.72 35.98 0.20
CA PRO A 828 53.68 36.57 1.07
C PRO A 828 53.06 37.87 0.50
N LEU A 829 52.13 38.55 1.21
CA LEU A 829 52.17 40.02 1.37
C LEU A 829 51.20 40.58 2.44
N SER A 830 51.73 41.61 3.10
CA SER A 830 51.28 42.35 4.29
C SER A 830 50.26 43.46 4.05
N GLY A 831 49.49 43.81 5.09
CA GLY A 831 49.43 45.20 5.57
C GLY A 831 48.09 45.96 5.65
N ILE A 832 47.78 46.41 6.88
CA ILE A 832 47.21 47.73 7.27
C ILE A 832 45.67 47.94 7.29
N LEU A 833 45.14 47.91 8.53
CA LEU A 833 44.22 48.81 9.25
C LEU A 833 43.09 49.65 8.58
N SER A 834 41.97 49.68 9.34
CA SER A 834 40.93 50.73 9.48
C SER A 834 39.77 50.65 8.46
N SER A 835 38.47 50.79 8.76
CA SER A 835 37.73 51.36 9.89
C SER A 835 36.19 51.18 9.75
N VAL A 836 35.43 51.14 10.87
CA VAL A 836 34.00 51.56 11.12
C VAL A 836 32.85 50.72 10.49
N SER A 837 32.11 49.87 11.24
CA SER A 837 30.73 50.01 11.84
C SER A 837 29.59 50.31 10.82
N GLU A 838 28.36 49.76 10.82
CA GLU A 838 27.35 49.37 11.83
C GLU A 838 26.27 48.42 11.20
N VAL A 839 25.75 47.49 12.02
CA VAL A 839 24.41 46.86 12.23
C VAL A 839 23.28 46.76 11.12
N PRO A 840 22.12 46.06 11.32
CA PRO A 840 21.72 44.85 10.57
C PRO A 840 20.34 44.93 9.88
N ILE A 841 19.95 43.97 9.02
CA ILE A 841 18.55 43.86 8.54
C ILE A 841 18.07 42.40 8.46
N SER A 842 16.86 42.19 9.00
CA SER A 842 16.09 40.95 9.05
C SER A 842 15.21 40.69 7.81
N ASN A 843 14.93 39.40 7.61
CA ASN A 843 13.64 38.76 7.28
C ASN A 843 12.77 39.23 6.09
N GLN A 844 12.57 38.22 5.21
CA GLN A 844 11.37 37.84 4.44
C GLN A 844 10.95 38.75 3.27
N PRO A 845 10.45 38.14 2.18
CA PRO A 845 9.09 38.52 1.78
C PRO A 845 8.20 37.38 1.25
N GLU A 846 6.90 37.57 1.51
CA GLU A 846 5.76 36.91 0.87
C GLU A 846 5.54 37.37 -0.58
N LEU A 847 4.88 36.47 -1.31
CA LEU A 847 4.32 36.59 -2.66
C LEU A 847 3.12 37.55 -2.71
N VAL A 848 3.09 38.43 -3.72
CA VAL A 848 1.84 38.93 -4.32
C VAL A 848 1.98 38.98 -5.84
N LEU A 849 1.01 38.34 -6.51
CA LEU A 849 0.73 38.35 -7.94
C LEU A 849 0.45 39.76 -8.48
N ASN A 850 0.94 40.10 -9.67
CA ASN A 850 0.05 40.67 -10.69
C ASN A 850 0.60 40.62 -12.12
N SER A 851 -0.33 40.31 -13.00
CA SER A 851 -0.31 40.34 -14.46
C SER A 851 0.18 41.65 -15.07
N ASN A 852 0.90 41.56 -16.19
CA ASN A 852 0.60 42.39 -17.36
C ASN A 852 1.25 41.88 -18.66
N LEU A 853 0.45 41.98 -19.71
CA LEU A 853 0.70 41.69 -21.12
C LEU A 853 1.92 42.43 -21.67
N SER A 854 2.64 41.80 -22.61
CA SER A 854 3.19 42.52 -23.75
C SER A 854 3.31 41.63 -24.99
N ASN A 855 2.76 42.16 -26.09
CA ASN A 855 2.94 41.73 -27.46
C ASN A 855 4.41 41.72 -27.89
N MET A 856 4.77 40.82 -28.80
CA MET A 856 5.55 41.05 -30.06
C MET A 856 5.96 39.66 -30.59
N SER A 857 5.31 39.16 -31.64
CA SER A 857 5.55 39.40 -33.08
C SER A 857 6.27 38.22 -33.71
N GLU A 858 5.64 37.69 -34.75
CA GLU A 858 6.13 36.70 -35.71
C GLU A 858 7.52 37.03 -36.27
N ASN A 859 8.39 36.02 -36.44
CA ASN A 859 8.89 35.62 -37.76
C ASN A 859 9.90 34.45 -37.70
N ASN A 860 9.85 33.66 -38.78
CA ASN A 860 10.83 32.73 -39.33
C ASN A 860 10.83 31.25 -38.85
N LEU A 861 10.11 30.44 -39.64
CA LEU A 861 10.64 29.33 -40.45
C LEU A 861 11.97 28.71 -39.98
N PHE A 862 11.91 27.46 -39.49
CA PHE A 862 12.34 26.24 -40.21
C PHE A 862 11.81 24.98 -39.50
#